data_AF-A0A094DH55-F1
#
_entry.id   AF-A0A094DH55-F1
#
_cell.length_a   1.000
_cell.length_b   1.000
_cell.length_c   1.000
_cell.angle_alpha   90.00
_cell.angle_beta   90.00
_cell.angle_gamma   90.00
#
_symmetry.space_group_name_H-M   'P 1'
#
loop_
_entity.id
_entity.type
_entity.pdbx_description
1 polymer ?
#
loop_
_entity_poly.entity_id
_entity_poly.type
_entity_poly.pdbx_seq_one_letter_code
_entity_poly.pdbx_strand_id
1 'polypeptide(L)'
;MAKSKSVLAIVPLFVCLTNLVALTQAILTAGDTGPQLVIANDRLHAAVNKTTGAIQNLLLDGQDLLSGASGSGASGRGPYLDCYCTPSGFYTPGHIAPRYQLINGTDSSNTPYGGIVMSETYPATGQVLEQYWFLREGETGLHTFSRLTYNNKTTPFLRNLQEFRTMFRPNTALWTHLSTNEQQYAPLPSTEAKEKQVTVQDATWYLGNTPDDPYVQQEGDYFTKYTFQDTWRDHDVHGMYSDGKYSDDGSTFGAWLVMGVKDTYFGGPLHSDLVVDGIVYNYMVSNHHGDGTPNITDGFDRTFGPTYFHYNKGSKTTTLQELRADALQYSAPDWNADFYDDIAKYVPNYVPTTKRGTWKGHVKLPKGATKPLAVLAQNGVDFQDNDRDTKAYQYWADINPRTGNVEIPRVKEGTYRLTIYADGIFGQYTQDNIVVKARKTQNTHVNWNEESAGKEIWRIGTPDKSSGEYKHGYELNLDKPLKPEQYRNYWAAYDFPTDFPNGVVYKVGESDASKDLNYIHWSVFGGYGNSVRTEPYYENVNNWTIQFDLSKKELQRKHKATFTVQLAGAKTAAGNTDVYNASEPFANLPYTVAVNGLDLKPWVIPYHHSSSCGVRSAVICYNIDNKFTFDTSLLVEGLNEFTLSLPYNAINYESALLTQSTLREWLRSELAEDGRVREDYKGKIYENFQNWVMDDKKLYDGLPITDVKTHFKKWLIKNELDYLTNPEADYDGSIYQDPEILERSHLQEDERLKLQLIMESYWDISTRICIVVDEEVLKSLIDIPCPTYGNTVPAVWLKIILEEHPYSDEGFVELNTWYNGWGQWDIRNGLAQAHSSIQDADLSDSIAFEEDEQPYIEI
;
A
#
# COMPACT_ATOMS: atom_id res chain seq x y z
N MET A 1 -7.29 -1.87 55.68
CA MET A 1 -6.54 -2.07 56.94
C MET A 1 -5.36 -2.98 56.63
N ALA A 2 -4.19 -2.45 56.27
CA ALA A 2 -3.14 -1.86 57.12
C ALA A 2 -2.16 -2.91 57.70
N LYS A 3 -0.91 -2.87 57.20
CA LYS A 3 0.41 -2.99 57.89
C LYS A 3 1.48 -3.28 56.82
N SER A 4 2.18 -2.30 56.25
CA SER A 4 3.26 -1.47 56.81
C SER A 4 4.38 -2.29 57.47
N LYS A 5 5.54 -2.35 56.80
CA LYS A 5 6.86 -2.41 57.43
C LYS A 5 7.84 -1.55 56.64
N SER A 6 8.15 -0.41 57.24
CA SER A 6 9.23 0.51 56.89
C SER A 6 10.59 -0.13 57.26
N VAL A 7 11.60 0.03 56.41
CA VAL A 7 13.01 -0.14 56.79
C VAL A 7 13.74 1.17 56.51
N LEU A 8 14.46 1.59 57.54
CA LEU A 8 15.12 2.87 57.74
C LEU A 8 16.40 2.98 56.89
N ALA A 9 16.70 4.20 56.45
CA ALA A 9 17.87 4.58 55.69
C ALA A 9 19.21 4.46 56.47
N ILE A 10 20.28 4.15 55.74
CA ILE A 10 21.66 4.51 56.08
C ILE A 10 22.27 5.14 54.83
N VAL A 11 22.51 6.45 54.88
CA VAL A 11 23.25 7.23 53.88
C VAL A 11 24.68 7.40 54.40
N PRO A 12 25.73 7.03 53.65
CA PRO A 12 27.06 7.56 53.90
C PRO A 12 27.25 8.85 53.11
N LEU A 13 27.43 9.92 53.87
CA LEU A 13 27.85 11.25 53.43
C LEU A 13 29.31 11.16 52.97
N PHE A 14 29.61 11.36 51.68
CA PHE A 14 30.96 11.64 51.21
C PHE A 14 30.99 12.90 50.33
N VAL A 15 31.34 13.99 51.01
CA VAL A 15 32.16 15.13 50.60
C VAL A 15 32.15 15.51 49.11
N CYS A 16 31.42 16.58 48.80
CA CYS A 16 31.62 17.43 47.64
C CYS A 16 33.05 18.00 47.60
N LEU A 17 33.87 17.55 46.66
CA LEU A 17 34.89 18.41 46.06
C LEU A 17 34.34 18.94 44.73
N THR A 18 33.92 20.18 44.76
CA THR A 18 33.57 20.98 43.59
C THR A 18 34.81 21.22 42.74
N ASN A 19 35.04 20.37 41.73
CA ASN A 19 35.79 20.81 40.55
C ASN A 19 34.87 21.73 39.76
N LEU A 20 35.11 23.03 39.87
CA LEU A 20 34.71 24.03 38.87
C LEU A 20 35.45 23.69 37.58
N VAL A 21 34.96 22.68 36.86
CA VAL A 21 35.21 22.54 35.43
C VAL A 21 34.43 23.70 34.82
N ALA A 22 35.15 24.68 34.27
CA ALA A 22 34.52 25.63 33.37
C ALA A 22 33.78 24.81 32.33
N LEU A 23 32.45 24.94 32.27
CA LEU A 23 31.67 24.49 31.12
C LEU A 23 32.24 25.29 29.94
N THR A 24 33.24 24.73 29.27
CA THR A 24 33.49 25.03 27.88
C THR A 24 32.20 24.63 27.19
N GLN A 25 31.33 25.61 26.97
CA GLN A 25 30.23 25.44 26.03
C GLN A 25 30.91 25.04 24.73
N ALA A 26 30.85 23.76 24.40
CA ALA A 26 31.01 23.27 23.06
C ALA A 26 30.09 24.11 22.17
N ILE A 27 30.65 24.73 21.14
CA ILE A 27 29.90 25.64 20.28
C ILE A 27 29.68 24.90 18.98
N LEU A 28 28.42 24.59 18.69
CA LEU A 28 28.03 24.23 17.34
C LEU A 28 28.54 25.30 16.37
N THR A 29 29.27 24.87 15.36
CA THR A 29 29.77 25.74 14.29
C THR A 29 29.04 25.44 12.99
N ALA A 30 28.57 26.49 12.33
CA ALA A 30 28.07 26.46 10.97
C ALA A 30 28.87 27.49 10.16
N GLY A 31 29.60 27.05 9.15
CA GLY A 31 30.55 27.90 8.42
C GLY A 31 30.68 27.58 6.93
N ASP A 32 31.09 28.59 6.17
CA ASP A 32 31.41 28.48 4.75
C ASP A 32 32.92 28.66 4.55
N THR A 33 33.59 27.63 4.04
CA THR A 33 35.05 27.67 3.80
C THR A 33 35.41 28.15 2.41
N GLY A 34 34.42 28.40 1.55
CA GLY A 34 34.58 28.57 0.11
C GLY A 34 34.12 27.30 -0.64
N PRO A 35 34.94 26.23 -0.70
CA PRO A 35 34.59 25.00 -1.41
C PRO A 35 33.61 24.09 -0.65
N GLN A 36 33.43 24.30 0.66
CA GLN A 36 32.55 23.47 1.49
C GLN A 36 31.67 24.32 2.41
N LEU A 37 30.49 23.80 2.72
CA LEU A 37 29.68 24.22 3.87
C LEU A 37 29.84 23.20 4.98
N VAL A 38 30.08 23.66 6.20
CA VAL A 38 30.39 22.83 7.36
C VAL A 38 29.36 23.06 8.45
N ILE A 39 28.84 21.98 9.02
CA ILE A 39 28.12 21.95 10.29
C ILE A 39 28.84 20.97 11.22
N ALA A 40 29.24 21.42 12.41
CA ALA A 40 30.03 20.61 13.33
C ALA A 40 29.80 20.98 14.79
N ASN A 41 29.90 20.00 15.68
CA ASN A 41 30.05 20.17 17.12
C ASN A 41 31.34 19.49 17.60
N ASP A 42 31.53 19.34 18.91
CA ASP A 42 32.73 18.74 19.50
C ASP A 42 32.99 17.28 19.06
N ARG A 43 31.96 16.58 18.57
CA ARG A 43 32.02 15.16 18.23
C ARG A 43 31.83 14.89 16.75
N LEU A 44 30.81 15.49 16.14
CA LEU A 44 30.47 15.27 14.74
C LEU A 44 30.86 16.47 13.89
N HIS A 45 31.57 16.20 12.79
CA HIS A 45 31.87 17.18 11.75
C HIS A 45 31.33 16.68 10.41
N ALA A 46 30.45 17.45 9.78
CA ALA A 46 29.92 17.16 8.45
C ALA A 46 30.17 18.34 7.49
N ALA A 47 30.80 18.06 6.35
CA ALA A 47 31.05 19.07 5.31
C ALA A 47 30.47 18.66 3.95
N VAL A 48 29.58 19.50 3.42
CA VAL A 48 29.02 19.40 2.07
C VAL A 48 29.96 20.09 1.09
N ASN A 49 30.43 19.37 0.07
CA ASN A 49 31.22 19.94 -1.01
C ASN A 49 30.29 20.62 -2.03
N LYS A 50 30.54 21.91 -2.30
CA LYS A 50 29.67 22.73 -3.17
C LYS A 50 29.74 22.37 -4.65
N THR A 51 30.75 21.60 -5.06
CA THR A 51 30.91 21.14 -6.45
C THR A 51 30.17 19.83 -6.69
N THR A 52 29.90 19.05 -5.63
CA THR A 52 29.29 17.72 -5.76
C THR A 52 27.93 17.59 -5.11
N GLY A 53 27.50 18.54 -4.27
CA GLY A 53 26.21 18.44 -3.58
C GLY A 53 26.16 17.45 -2.44
N ALA A 54 27.28 16.81 -2.11
CA ALA A 54 27.31 15.69 -1.18
C ALA A 54 28.22 15.99 0.01
N ILE A 55 27.89 15.38 1.16
CA ILE A 55 28.82 15.30 2.28
C ILE A 55 30.02 14.47 1.84
N GLN A 56 31.23 15.00 2.01
CA GLN A 56 32.48 14.31 1.65
C GLN A 56 33.47 14.21 2.80
N ASN A 57 33.36 15.09 3.80
CA ASN A 57 34.14 14.97 5.04
C ASN A 57 33.15 14.77 6.19
N LEU A 58 33.10 13.55 6.71
CA LEU A 58 32.28 13.18 7.84
C LEU A 58 33.16 12.52 8.90
N LEU A 59 33.30 13.17 10.05
CA LEU A 59 34.13 12.68 11.14
C LEU A 59 33.30 12.55 12.42
N LEU A 60 33.50 11.44 13.13
CA LEU A 60 32.98 11.23 14.49
C LEU A 60 34.15 11.01 15.45
N ASP A 61 34.28 11.88 16.45
CA ASP A 61 35.37 11.84 17.44
C ASP A 61 36.76 11.76 16.79
N GLY A 62 36.94 12.45 15.65
CA GLY A 62 38.16 12.47 14.85
C GLY A 62 38.31 11.32 13.85
N GLN A 63 37.51 10.25 13.91
CA GLN A 63 37.52 9.16 12.95
C GLN A 63 36.80 9.56 11.66
N ASP A 64 37.48 9.47 10.52
CA ASP A 64 36.86 9.62 9.20
C ASP A 64 35.97 8.41 8.87
N LEU A 65 34.70 8.67 8.62
CA LEU A 65 33.65 7.66 8.36
C LEU A 65 33.48 7.34 6.87
N LEU A 66 33.97 8.20 5.97
CA LEU A 66 33.75 8.09 4.52
C LEU A 66 35.03 7.77 3.77
N SER A 67 36.16 8.35 4.19
CA SER A 67 37.35 8.61 3.37
C SER A 67 37.08 9.49 2.14
N GLY A 68 38.15 9.97 1.51
CA GLY A 68 38.06 10.80 0.30
C GLY A 68 37.30 10.11 -0.84
N ALA A 69 36.67 10.94 -1.68
CA ALA A 69 35.93 10.47 -2.84
C ALA A 69 36.81 9.58 -3.74
N SER A 70 36.25 8.47 -4.22
CA SER A 70 36.95 7.61 -5.18
C SER A 70 37.26 8.37 -6.47
N GLY A 71 38.18 7.86 -7.30
CA GLY A 71 38.56 8.51 -8.57
C GLY A 71 37.39 8.71 -9.54
N SER A 72 36.31 7.92 -9.41
CA SER A 72 35.06 8.08 -10.16
C SER A 72 34.06 9.05 -9.51
N GLY A 73 34.34 9.54 -8.29
CA GLY A 73 33.46 10.37 -7.49
C GLY A 73 32.19 9.66 -6.99
N ALA A 74 32.09 8.34 -7.19
CA ALA A 74 30.88 7.56 -6.94
C ALA A 74 30.73 7.10 -5.48
N SER A 75 31.83 6.99 -4.74
CA SER A 75 31.91 6.61 -3.31
C SER A 75 32.76 7.60 -2.52
N GLY A 76 32.78 7.47 -1.19
CA GLY A 76 33.44 8.42 -0.28
C GLY A 76 32.59 9.66 -0.05
N ARG A 77 31.27 9.46 0.00
CA ARG A 77 30.29 10.53 0.12
C ARG A 77 28.99 10.08 0.79
N GLY A 78 28.37 10.98 1.54
CA GLY A 78 27.00 10.87 2.02
C GLY A 78 26.79 11.22 3.50
N PRO A 79 25.53 11.32 3.95
CA PRO A 79 24.31 11.10 3.17
C PRO A 79 24.11 12.14 2.06
N TYR A 80 23.72 11.70 0.87
CA TYR A 80 23.43 12.56 -0.30
C TYR A 80 22.19 12.06 -1.06
N LEU A 81 21.54 12.96 -1.80
CA LEU A 81 20.33 12.66 -2.57
C LEU A 81 20.68 12.01 -3.92
N ASP A 82 19.92 10.99 -4.31
CA ASP A 82 19.99 10.32 -5.61
C ASP A 82 18.57 9.95 -6.06
N CYS A 83 18.33 9.95 -7.37
CA CYS A 83 17.04 9.58 -7.92
C CYS A 83 17.16 8.84 -9.25
N TYR A 84 16.15 8.05 -9.59
CA TYR A 84 15.81 7.71 -10.97
C TYR A 84 14.60 8.56 -11.36
N CYS A 85 14.85 9.81 -11.71
CA CYS A 85 13.79 10.81 -11.87
C CYS A 85 13.93 11.74 -13.09
N THR A 86 14.90 11.50 -13.98
CA THR A 86 15.09 12.28 -15.22
C THR A 86 14.76 11.44 -16.46
N PRO A 87 14.47 12.01 -17.64
CA PRO A 87 14.26 11.21 -18.87
C PRO A 87 15.43 10.28 -19.21
N SER A 88 16.67 10.65 -18.87
CA SER A 88 17.88 9.82 -19.01
C SER A 88 18.08 8.79 -17.88
N GLY A 89 17.26 8.86 -16.85
CA GLY A 89 17.24 7.96 -15.71
C GLY A 89 17.88 8.53 -14.45
N PHE A 90 18.96 7.90 -13.98
CA PHE A 90 19.61 8.26 -12.72
C PHE A 90 20.17 9.68 -12.72
N TYR A 91 20.04 10.37 -11.57
CA TYR A 91 20.57 11.71 -11.37
C TYR A 91 20.91 11.98 -9.90
N THR A 92 22.09 12.55 -9.67
CA THR A 92 22.55 13.04 -8.37
C THR A 92 22.69 14.57 -8.45
N PRO A 93 21.86 15.35 -7.74
CA PRO A 93 21.92 16.81 -7.76
C PRO A 93 23.13 17.38 -7.01
N GLY A 94 23.53 18.60 -7.39
CA GLY A 94 24.47 19.45 -6.66
C GLY A 94 25.79 19.75 -7.39
N HIS A 95 25.82 19.60 -8.71
CA HIS A 95 26.99 19.85 -9.57
C HIS A 95 26.71 20.80 -10.74
N ILE A 96 25.45 21.17 -11.00
CA ILE A 96 25.02 22.06 -12.07
C ILE A 96 24.38 23.33 -11.48
N ALA A 97 25.21 24.36 -11.29
CA ALA A 97 24.78 25.64 -10.73
C ALA A 97 23.90 25.52 -9.45
N PRO A 98 24.27 24.67 -8.47
CA PRO A 98 23.48 24.50 -7.26
C PRO A 98 23.44 25.79 -6.43
N ARG A 99 22.36 25.96 -5.69
CA ARG A 99 22.19 27.00 -4.68
C ARG A 99 22.33 26.35 -3.31
N TYR A 100 23.04 27.04 -2.42
CA TYR A 100 23.19 26.60 -1.05
C TYR A 100 22.70 27.64 -0.07
N GLN A 101 22.13 27.16 1.04
CA GLN A 101 21.81 27.96 2.21
C GLN A 101 22.50 27.37 3.43
N LEU A 102 23.28 28.18 4.13
CA LEU A 102 23.82 27.86 5.43
C LEU A 102 22.92 28.47 6.51
N ILE A 103 22.55 27.67 7.49
CA ILE A 103 21.65 28.03 8.59
C ILE A 103 22.42 27.89 9.90
N ASN A 104 22.29 28.90 10.75
CA ASN A 104 22.76 28.87 12.13
C ASN A 104 21.64 29.40 13.01
N GLY A 105 21.24 28.64 14.03
CA GLY A 105 20.10 28.96 14.86
C GLY A 105 20.19 28.39 16.26
N THR A 106 19.15 28.66 17.04
CA THR A 106 18.94 28.10 18.37
C THR A 106 17.47 27.71 18.43
N ASP A 107 17.23 26.50 18.91
CA ASP A 107 15.88 25.95 19.02
C ASP A 107 15.12 26.49 20.25
N SER A 108 13.86 26.10 20.38
CA SER A 108 12.99 26.51 21.50
C SER A 108 13.47 25.98 22.87
N SER A 109 14.31 24.95 22.89
CA SER A 109 14.99 24.43 24.08
C SER A 109 16.31 25.16 24.40
N ASN A 110 16.63 26.23 23.68
CA ASN A 110 17.86 26.99 23.79
C ASN A 110 19.13 26.19 23.43
N THR A 111 18.98 25.20 22.54
CA THR A 111 20.07 24.36 22.03
C THR A 111 20.47 24.86 20.63
N PRO A 112 21.76 25.18 20.38
CA PRO A 112 22.22 25.59 19.06
C PRO A 112 22.01 24.49 18.01
N TYR A 113 21.77 24.91 16.77
CA TYR A 113 21.74 24.00 15.61
C TYR A 113 22.31 24.67 14.36
N GLY A 114 22.87 23.85 13.48
CA GLY A 114 23.36 24.23 12.17
C GLY A 114 22.57 23.49 11.09
N GLY A 115 22.42 24.12 9.93
CA GLY A 115 21.74 23.50 8.80
C GLY A 115 22.39 23.84 7.47
N ILE A 116 22.31 22.92 6.51
CA ILE A 116 22.71 23.11 5.12
C ILE A 116 21.53 22.68 4.24
N VAL A 117 21.17 23.55 3.30
CA VAL A 117 20.23 23.22 2.22
C VAL A 117 20.98 23.29 0.89
N MET A 118 20.91 22.22 0.11
CA MET A 118 21.32 22.19 -1.29
C MET A 118 20.06 22.18 -2.15
N SER A 119 20.01 23.03 -3.17
CA SER A 119 18.90 23.14 -4.13
C SER A 119 19.47 23.24 -5.54
N GLU A 120 19.04 22.35 -6.43
CA GLU A 120 19.45 22.37 -7.82
C GLU A 120 18.26 22.20 -8.77
N THR A 121 18.23 23.00 -9.83
CA THR A 121 17.28 22.82 -10.92
C THR A 121 17.96 22.03 -12.03
N TYR A 122 17.45 20.84 -12.33
CA TYR A 122 17.98 20.04 -13.44
C TYR A 122 17.64 20.74 -14.77
N PRO A 123 18.64 21.20 -15.55
CA PRO A 123 18.37 22.14 -16.64
C PRO A 123 17.51 21.58 -17.77
N ALA A 124 17.55 20.26 -18.02
CA ALA A 124 16.88 19.67 -19.17
C ALA A 124 15.35 19.66 -19.03
N THR A 125 14.82 19.66 -17.81
CA THR A 125 13.38 19.50 -17.55
C THR A 125 12.81 20.57 -16.64
N GLY A 126 13.64 21.22 -15.81
CA GLY A 126 13.20 22.22 -14.85
C GLY A 126 12.75 21.67 -13.50
N GLN A 127 12.87 20.36 -13.24
CA GLN A 127 12.63 19.81 -11.90
C GLN A 127 13.67 20.35 -10.90
N VAL A 128 13.22 20.71 -9.70
CA VAL A 128 14.09 21.15 -8.59
C VAL A 128 14.23 20.03 -7.59
N LEU A 129 15.47 19.72 -7.24
CA LEU A 129 15.84 18.69 -6.26
C LEU A 129 16.53 19.37 -5.08
N GLU A 130 16.07 19.10 -3.87
CA GLU A 130 16.60 19.70 -2.66
C GLU A 130 16.94 18.65 -1.61
N GLN A 131 18.07 18.86 -0.92
CA GLN A 131 18.51 18.02 0.19
C GLN A 131 18.86 18.91 1.39
N TYR A 132 18.42 18.47 2.57
CA TYR A 132 18.57 19.19 3.82
C TYR A 132 19.38 18.36 4.80
N TRP A 133 20.29 19.00 5.53
CA TRP A 133 21.01 18.40 6.66
C TRP A 133 21.00 19.37 7.82
N PHE A 134 20.55 18.92 8.99
CA PHE A 134 20.63 19.68 10.24
C PHE A 134 21.40 18.87 11.28
N LEU A 135 22.25 19.56 12.03
CA LEU A 135 22.95 19.06 13.21
C LEU A 135 22.52 19.91 14.40
N ARG A 136 22.08 19.27 15.47
CA ARG A 136 21.75 19.91 16.74
C ARG A 136 22.88 19.66 17.74
N GLU A 137 23.17 20.65 18.58
CA GLU A 137 24.31 20.60 19.50
C GLU A 137 24.21 19.41 20.45
N GLY A 138 25.33 18.70 20.64
CA GLY A 138 25.43 17.50 21.46
C GLY A 138 25.00 16.19 20.78
N GLU A 139 24.37 16.24 19.61
CA GLU A 139 23.98 15.05 18.85
C GLU A 139 25.11 14.56 17.93
N THR A 140 25.08 13.27 17.61
CA THR A 140 26.05 12.62 16.71
C THR A 140 25.40 12.10 15.43
N GLY A 141 24.30 12.73 15.01
CA GLY A 141 23.63 12.40 13.78
C GLY A 141 23.10 13.62 13.04
N LEU A 142 22.63 13.37 11.82
CA LEU A 142 22.13 14.38 10.90
C LEU A 142 20.64 14.16 10.65
N HIS A 143 19.84 15.19 10.92
CA HIS A 143 18.43 15.24 10.52
C HIS A 143 18.33 15.63 9.06
N THR A 144 17.67 14.80 8.26
CA THR A 144 17.61 14.99 6.81
C THR A 144 16.19 15.01 6.26
N PHE A 145 16.05 15.76 5.17
CA PHE A 145 14.84 15.84 4.36
C PHE A 145 15.26 15.86 2.89
N SER A 146 14.36 15.42 2.01
CA SER A 146 14.58 15.44 0.57
C SER A 146 13.32 15.95 -0.12
N ARG A 147 13.45 16.86 -1.08
CA ARG A 147 12.30 17.44 -1.78
C ARG A 147 12.50 17.40 -3.29
N LEU A 148 11.40 17.13 -4.00
CA LEU A 148 11.32 17.24 -5.45
C LEU A 148 10.16 18.16 -5.82
N THR A 149 10.40 19.12 -6.71
CA THR A 149 9.34 19.93 -7.32
C THR A 149 9.43 19.93 -8.83
N TYR A 150 8.27 20.04 -9.49
CA TYR A 150 8.18 20.14 -10.94
C TYR A 150 6.99 21.02 -11.35
N ASN A 151 7.27 22.09 -12.09
CA ASN A 151 6.26 23.01 -12.61
C ASN A 151 6.60 23.30 -14.07
N ASN A 152 5.87 22.65 -14.98
CA ASN A 152 6.05 22.77 -16.41
C ASN A 152 4.72 22.54 -17.15
N LYS A 153 4.00 23.63 -17.40
CA LYS A 153 2.72 23.60 -18.12
C LYS A 153 2.83 23.12 -19.57
N THR A 154 4.01 23.21 -20.19
CA THR A 154 4.23 22.76 -21.58
C THR A 154 4.51 21.26 -21.67
N THR A 155 5.05 20.66 -20.61
CA THR A 155 5.30 19.22 -20.47
C THR A 155 4.68 18.75 -19.14
N PRO A 156 3.34 18.67 -19.04
CA PRO A 156 2.66 18.47 -17.77
C PRO A 156 2.86 17.09 -17.16
N PHE A 157 3.29 16.10 -17.93
CA PHE A 157 3.75 14.80 -17.43
C PHE A 157 5.20 14.62 -17.86
N LEU A 158 6.09 14.46 -16.88
CA LEU A 158 7.49 14.21 -17.15
C LEU A 158 7.79 12.72 -17.28
N ARG A 159 7.54 11.97 -16.20
CA ARG A 159 7.72 10.52 -16.03
C ARG A 159 7.29 10.10 -14.63
N ASN A 160 7.29 8.82 -14.30
CA ASN A 160 7.22 8.37 -12.92
C ASN A 160 8.55 8.56 -12.16
N LEU A 161 8.44 8.80 -10.86
CA LEU A 161 9.54 8.91 -9.90
C LEU A 161 10.03 7.50 -9.53
N GLN A 162 10.64 6.79 -10.47
CA GLN A 162 11.00 5.38 -10.32
C GLN A 162 11.82 5.09 -9.06
N GLU A 163 12.74 5.98 -8.70
CA GLU A 163 13.47 5.90 -7.42
C GLU A 163 13.73 7.30 -6.87
N PHE A 164 13.59 7.46 -5.55
CA PHE A 164 14.00 8.66 -4.81
C PHE A 164 14.60 8.24 -3.47
N ARG A 165 15.89 8.48 -3.28
CA ARG A 165 16.64 7.90 -2.16
C ARG A 165 17.76 8.79 -1.65
N THR A 166 18.13 8.62 -0.38
CA THR A 166 19.41 9.13 0.12
C THR A 166 20.40 8.00 0.38
N MET A 167 21.68 8.25 0.16
CA MET A 167 22.72 7.22 0.25
C MET A 167 23.89 7.69 1.11
N PHE A 168 24.33 6.86 2.05
CA PHE A 168 25.64 6.96 2.70
C PHE A 168 26.56 5.89 2.10
N ARG A 169 27.56 6.31 1.32
CA ARG A 169 28.40 5.42 0.51
C ARG A 169 29.88 5.61 0.86
N PRO A 170 30.38 4.93 1.90
CA PRO A 170 31.77 5.03 2.32
C PRO A 170 32.72 4.44 1.26
N ASN A 171 34.00 4.82 1.36
CA ASN A 171 35.10 4.34 0.52
C ASN A 171 36.31 3.90 1.39
N THR A 172 36.02 3.46 2.62
CA THR A 172 37.02 3.10 3.63
C THR A 172 36.87 1.65 4.06
N ALA A 173 37.97 1.04 4.50
CA ALA A 173 37.99 -0.30 5.11
C ALA A 173 37.41 -0.31 6.55
N LEU A 174 37.06 0.85 7.11
CA LEU A 174 36.51 0.98 8.46
C LEU A 174 35.34 0.03 8.72
N TRP A 175 34.42 -0.08 7.77
CA TRP A 175 33.19 -0.84 7.92
C TRP A 175 33.42 -2.31 7.63
N THR A 176 33.04 -3.17 8.57
CA THR A 176 33.27 -4.62 8.49
C THR A 176 32.00 -5.45 8.40
N HIS A 177 30.84 -4.91 8.80
CA HIS A 177 29.57 -5.63 8.79
C HIS A 177 28.40 -4.78 8.28
N LEU A 178 27.39 -5.48 7.76
CA LEU A 178 26.09 -4.98 7.33
C LEU A 178 25.04 -5.38 8.37
N SER A 179 24.05 -4.52 8.63
CA SER A 179 22.92 -4.82 9.51
C SER A 179 21.63 -4.27 8.93
N THR A 180 20.74 -5.17 8.54
CA THR A 180 19.37 -4.87 8.11
C THR A 180 18.48 -4.74 9.34
N ASN A 181 18.39 -5.78 10.15
CA ASN A 181 17.61 -5.79 11.38
C ASN A 181 18.33 -6.57 12.50
N GLU A 182 17.63 -6.90 13.58
CA GLU A 182 18.23 -7.66 14.70
C GLU A 182 18.65 -9.08 14.29
N GLN A 183 17.96 -9.68 13.32
CA GLN A 183 18.17 -11.06 12.89
C GLN A 183 19.10 -11.15 11.68
N GLN A 184 18.99 -10.22 10.73
CA GLN A 184 19.74 -10.22 9.48
C GLN A 184 20.90 -9.22 9.52
N TYR A 185 22.12 -9.75 9.68
CA TYR A 185 23.38 -9.01 9.61
C TYR A 185 24.49 -9.96 9.16
N ALA A 186 25.53 -9.46 8.49
CA ALA A 186 26.64 -10.28 8.04
C ALA A 186 27.93 -9.47 7.87
N PRO A 187 29.12 -10.10 7.83
CA PRO A 187 30.33 -9.44 7.37
C PRO A 187 30.19 -8.88 5.96
N LEU A 188 30.90 -7.80 5.64
CA LEU A 188 31.05 -7.36 4.26
C LEU A 188 31.94 -8.36 3.49
N PRO A 189 31.62 -8.66 2.20
CA PRO A 189 32.56 -9.38 1.35
C PRO A 189 33.91 -8.66 1.28
N SER A 190 35.01 -9.40 1.47
CA SER A 190 36.36 -8.85 1.42
C SER A 190 36.72 -8.34 0.02
N THR A 191 37.81 -7.58 -0.06
CA THR A 191 38.38 -7.17 -1.35
C THR A 191 38.69 -8.36 -2.25
N GLU A 192 39.24 -9.45 -1.70
CA GLU A 192 39.56 -10.66 -2.46
C GLU A 192 38.29 -11.34 -3.00
N ALA A 193 37.23 -11.43 -2.18
CA ALA A 193 35.95 -11.99 -2.62
C ALA A 193 35.34 -11.17 -3.76
N LYS A 194 35.37 -9.83 -3.66
CA LYS A 194 34.90 -8.91 -4.71
C LYS A 194 35.73 -9.02 -6.00
N GLU A 195 37.04 -9.22 -5.89
CA GLU A 195 37.93 -9.40 -7.05
C GLU A 195 37.70 -10.74 -7.77
N LYS A 196 37.34 -11.80 -7.03
CA LYS A 196 37.13 -13.17 -7.55
C LYS A 196 35.66 -13.53 -7.80
N GLN A 197 34.77 -12.55 -7.64
CA GLN A 197 33.35 -12.76 -7.79
C GLN A 197 32.96 -13.14 -9.23
N VAL A 198 31.85 -13.84 -9.38
CA VAL A 198 31.20 -14.06 -10.67
C VAL A 198 29.80 -13.44 -10.63
N THR A 199 29.47 -12.56 -11.56
CA THR A 199 28.09 -12.04 -11.67
C THR A 199 27.17 -13.14 -12.19
N VAL A 200 26.12 -13.45 -11.42
CA VAL A 200 25.16 -14.52 -11.73
C VAL A 200 23.75 -13.99 -11.99
N GLN A 201 23.44 -12.80 -11.48
CA GLN A 201 22.22 -12.05 -11.71
C GLN A 201 22.51 -10.55 -11.48
N ASP A 202 21.64 -9.67 -11.96
CA ASP A 202 21.65 -8.24 -11.62
C ASP A 202 21.84 -8.01 -10.11
N ALA A 203 22.88 -7.26 -9.76
CA ALA A 203 23.31 -7.01 -8.39
C ALA A 203 23.52 -8.27 -7.50
N THR A 204 23.81 -9.42 -8.12
CA THR A 204 24.05 -10.69 -7.43
C THR A 204 25.34 -11.34 -7.91
N TRP A 205 26.17 -11.75 -6.94
CA TRP A 205 27.49 -12.31 -7.17
C TRP A 205 27.64 -13.67 -6.51
N TYR A 206 28.24 -14.62 -7.20
CA TYR A 206 28.78 -15.84 -6.59
C TYR A 206 30.17 -15.56 -6.04
N LEU A 207 30.36 -15.88 -4.77
CA LEU A 207 31.58 -15.68 -3.96
C LEU A 207 32.23 -17.01 -3.53
N GLY A 208 31.69 -18.18 -3.90
CA GLY A 208 32.24 -19.47 -3.49
C GLY A 208 33.66 -19.78 -3.99
N ASN A 209 34.23 -18.94 -4.85
CA ASN A 209 35.66 -18.98 -5.22
C ASN A 209 36.60 -18.52 -4.08
N THR A 210 36.04 -17.98 -2.99
CA THR A 210 36.77 -17.56 -1.78
C THR A 210 36.13 -18.19 -0.53
N PRO A 211 36.32 -19.52 -0.31
CA PRO A 211 35.68 -20.23 0.80
C PRO A 211 36.14 -19.77 2.19
N ASP A 212 37.28 -19.07 2.29
CA ASP A 212 37.80 -18.51 3.53
C ASP A 212 37.31 -17.08 3.81
N ASP A 213 36.51 -16.49 2.90
CA ASP A 213 35.94 -15.16 3.12
C ASP A 213 34.91 -15.18 4.28
N PRO A 214 34.95 -14.20 5.21
CA PRO A 214 34.03 -14.17 6.34
C PRO A 214 32.55 -14.17 5.95
N TYR A 215 32.15 -13.51 4.86
CA TYR A 215 30.78 -13.54 4.37
C TYR A 215 30.41 -14.94 3.91
N VAL A 216 31.27 -15.59 3.12
CA VAL A 216 31.03 -16.96 2.60
C VAL A 216 30.91 -17.98 3.74
N GLN A 217 31.75 -17.86 4.76
CA GLN A 217 31.71 -18.75 5.93
C GLN A 217 30.47 -18.55 6.79
N GLN A 218 30.04 -17.30 7.00
CA GLN A 218 29.01 -16.97 7.98
C GLN A 218 27.60 -16.90 7.40
N GLU A 219 27.46 -16.40 6.16
CA GLU A 219 26.20 -16.03 5.53
C GLU A 219 25.87 -16.91 4.32
N GLY A 220 26.67 -16.85 3.24
CA GLY A 220 26.29 -17.52 1.99
C GLY A 220 27.30 -17.41 0.86
N ASP A 221 27.23 -18.35 -0.08
CA ASP A 221 28.10 -18.39 -1.26
C ASP A 221 27.68 -17.36 -2.31
N TYR A 222 26.49 -16.78 -2.19
CA TYR A 222 25.98 -15.73 -3.05
C TYR A 222 25.77 -14.47 -2.24
N PHE A 223 26.26 -13.35 -2.74
CA PHE A 223 25.96 -12.02 -2.21
C PHE A 223 25.01 -11.32 -3.16
N THR A 224 23.86 -10.87 -2.65
CA THR A 224 23.02 -9.91 -3.36
C THR A 224 22.63 -8.78 -2.42
N LYS A 225 22.51 -7.56 -2.96
CA LYS A 225 22.02 -6.41 -2.18
C LYS A 225 20.63 -6.69 -1.57
N TYR A 226 19.85 -7.57 -2.20
CA TYR A 226 18.51 -7.94 -1.76
C TYR A 226 18.47 -8.91 -0.57
N THR A 227 19.58 -9.58 -0.22
CA THR A 227 19.68 -10.36 1.03
C THR A 227 19.38 -9.48 2.24
N PHE A 228 19.72 -8.21 2.11
CA PHE A 228 19.60 -7.17 3.13
C PHE A 228 18.39 -6.25 2.90
N GLN A 229 17.27 -6.80 2.42
CA GLN A 229 15.98 -6.13 2.36
C GLN A 229 15.13 -6.34 3.62
N ASP A 230 14.20 -5.43 3.88
CA ASP A 230 13.19 -5.60 4.94
C ASP A 230 11.87 -4.88 4.61
N THR A 231 10.78 -5.31 5.26
CA THR A 231 9.45 -4.66 5.15
C THR A 231 9.32 -3.44 6.05
N TRP A 232 8.63 -2.40 5.59
CA TRP A 232 8.43 -1.15 6.36
C TRP A 232 7.64 -1.33 7.64
N ARG A 233 6.81 -2.39 7.74
CA ARG A 233 6.00 -2.69 8.93
C ARG A 233 6.81 -2.53 10.23
N ASP A 234 7.91 -3.27 10.33
CA ASP A 234 8.69 -3.45 11.56
C ASP A 234 10.13 -2.88 11.43
N HIS A 235 10.44 -2.19 10.33
CA HIS A 235 11.81 -1.72 10.04
C HIS A 235 12.09 -0.30 10.50
N ASP A 236 12.88 -0.16 11.57
CA ASP A 236 13.12 1.14 12.22
C ASP A 236 14.56 1.65 12.09
N VAL A 237 15.53 0.75 11.95
CA VAL A 237 16.95 1.08 11.89
C VAL A 237 17.65 0.11 10.96
N HIS A 238 18.66 0.56 10.23
CA HIS A 238 19.63 -0.29 9.52
C HIS A 238 20.92 0.46 9.29
N GLY A 239 22.00 -0.23 8.95
CA GLY A 239 23.28 0.43 8.83
C GLY A 239 24.48 -0.48 8.66
N MET A 240 25.63 0.12 8.89
CA MET A 240 26.94 -0.53 8.83
C MET A 240 27.65 -0.43 10.17
N TYR A 241 28.43 -1.45 10.49
CA TYR A 241 29.18 -1.58 11.73
C TYR A 241 30.68 -1.78 11.46
N SER A 242 31.50 -1.18 12.32
CA SER A 242 32.95 -1.39 12.41
C SER A 242 33.28 -2.10 13.71
N ASP A 243 33.98 -3.22 13.62
CA ASP A 243 34.50 -3.97 14.78
C ASP A 243 35.78 -3.37 15.39
N GLY A 244 36.23 -2.23 14.85
CA GLY A 244 37.42 -1.52 15.32
C GLY A 244 38.75 -2.06 14.81
N LYS A 245 38.76 -3.10 13.94
CA LYS A 245 39.99 -3.62 13.32
C LYS A 245 40.74 -2.56 12.51
N TYR A 246 39.99 -1.65 11.88
CA TYR A 246 40.51 -0.63 10.95
C TYR A 246 40.29 0.80 11.43
N SER A 247 39.86 0.99 12.68
CA SER A 247 39.72 2.33 13.27
C SER A 247 41.02 2.81 13.91
N ASP A 248 41.18 4.13 14.04
CA ASP A 248 42.43 4.75 14.45
C ASP A 248 42.87 4.38 15.88
N ASP A 249 41.91 4.17 16.79
CA ASP A 249 42.17 3.83 18.20
C ASP A 249 41.69 2.43 18.61
N GLY A 250 41.14 1.66 17.66
CA GLY A 250 40.56 0.34 17.86
C GLY A 250 39.13 0.34 18.43
N SER A 251 38.48 1.51 18.51
CA SER A 251 37.07 1.64 18.89
C SER A 251 36.14 1.10 17.81
N THR A 252 34.94 0.70 18.21
CA THR A 252 33.88 0.28 17.30
C THR A 252 33.05 1.48 16.88
N PHE A 253 32.43 1.39 15.70
CA PHE A 253 31.63 2.48 15.13
C PHE A 253 30.37 1.95 14.45
N GLY A 254 29.33 2.76 14.43
CA GLY A 254 28.10 2.49 13.69
C GLY A 254 27.68 3.70 12.85
N ALA A 255 27.13 3.43 11.66
CA ALA A 255 26.47 4.39 10.80
C ALA A 255 25.08 3.86 10.45
N TRP A 256 24.05 4.52 10.95
CA TRP A 256 22.68 4.02 10.95
C TRP A 256 21.74 5.00 10.27
N LEU A 257 20.85 4.52 9.42
CA LEU A 257 19.61 5.25 9.16
C LEU A 257 18.62 4.86 10.25
N VAL A 258 18.00 5.85 10.88
CA VAL A 258 16.88 5.70 11.80
C VAL A 258 15.62 6.27 11.15
N MET A 259 14.62 5.42 10.99
CA MET A 259 13.35 5.70 10.30
C MET A 259 12.23 5.97 11.31
N GLY A 260 12.33 7.09 12.02
CA GLY A 260 11.34 7.43 13.06
C GLY A 260 9.94 7.76 12.54
N VAL A 261 9.83 8.12 11.25
CA VAL A 261 8.56 8.26 10.53
C VAL A 261 8.69 7.71 9.12
N LYS A 262 7.62 7.07 8.64
CA LYS A 262 7.45 6.56 7.27
C LYS A 262 6.22 7.18 6.60
N ASP A 263 5.73 8.30 7.16
CA ASP A 263 4.42 8.88 6.81
C ASP A 263 4.38 9.58 5.45
N THR A 264 5.55 9.93 4.94
CA THR A 264 5.74 10.53 3.61
C THR A 264 6.16 9.51 2.55
N TYR A 265 6.18 8.21 2.87
CA TYR A 265 6.52 7.14 1.92
C TYR A 265 5.22 6.62 1.28
N PHE A 266 5.34 5.66 0.37
CA PHE A 266 4.22 4.99 -0.30
C PHE A 266 4.21 3.47 0.00
N GLY A 267 3.19 2.76 -0.45
CA GLY A 267 3.07 1.30 -0.40
C GLY A 267 2.66 0.69 0.95
N GLY A 268 2.59 1.50 2.01
CA GLY A 268 2.19 1.07 3.35
C GLY A 268 3.17 0.12 4.02
N PRO A 269 2.73 -0.64 5.04
CA PRO A 269 3.60 -1.50 5.84
C PRO A 269 4.14 -2.73 5.10
N LEU A 270 3.51 -3.12 3.98
CA LEU A 270 3.92 -4.30 3.20
C LEU A 270 5.05 -3.99 2.22
N HIS A 271 5.26 -2.73 1.86
CA HIS A 271 6.38 -2.34 1.04
C HIS A 271 7.70 -2.79 1.69
N SER A 272 8.62 -3.30 0.88
CA SER A 272 9.97 -3.66 1.30
C SER A 272 10.99 -3.18 0.28
N ASP A 273 12.19 -2.86 0.75
CA ASP A 273 13.30 -2.47 -0.12
C ASP A 273 14.64 -2.97 0.46
N LEU A 274 15.67 -2.97 -0.37
CA LEU A 274 17.05 -3.16 0.05
C LEU A 274 17.52 -1.96 0.88
N VAL A 275 18.11 -2.23 2.03
CA VAL A 275 18.46 -1.17 2.99
C VAL A 275 19.96 -0.99 3.18
N VAL A 276 20.76 -2.05 3.00
CA VAL A 276 22.22 -1.96 3.12
C VAL A 276 22.99 -3.00 2.29
N ASP A 277 24.05 -2.59 1.60
CA ASP A 277 24.93 -3.51 0.81
C ASP A 277 26.42 -3.11 0.83
N GLY A 278 26.80 -2.20 1.73
CA GLY A 278 28.02 -1.40 1.64
C GLY A 278 27.71 0.08 1.34
N ILE A 279 26.47 0.36 0.96
CA ILE A 279 25.80 1.65 1.06
C ILE A 279 24.69 1.52 2.10
N VAL A 280 24.50 2.53 2.94
CA VAL A 280 23.28 2.66 3.76
C VAL A 280 22.28 3.48 2.97
N TYR A 281 21.15 2.86 2.60
CA TYR A 281 20.14 3.47 1.75
C TYR A 281 18.98 4.03 2.56
N ASN A 282 18.33 5.05 2.04
CA ASN A 282 16.99 5.41 2.45
C ASN A 282 16.12 5.49 1.19
N TYR A 283 15.41 4.41 0.84
CA TYR A 283 14.46 4.44 -0.27
C TYR A 283 13.14 5.04 0.19
N MET A 284 12.90 6.28 -0.23
CA MET A 284 11.65 6.99 0.04
C MET A 284 10.59 6.66 -1.02
N VAL A 285 11.06 6.35 -2.23
CA VAL A 285 10.27 5.87 -3.37
C VAL A 285 11.10 4.85 -4.13
N SER A 286 10.50 3.71 -4.45
CA SER A 286 11.01 2.75 -5.44
C SER A 286 9.84 1.92 -5.99
N ASN A 287 10.07 1.26 -7.13
CA ASN A 287 9.20 0.20 -7.64
C ASN A 287 9.70 -1.20 -7.25
N HIS A 288 10.57 -1.29 -6.24
CA HIS A 288 11.03 -2.58 -5.78
C HIS A 288 9.87 -3.34 -5.15
N HIS A 289 9.87 -4.66 -5.36
CA HIS A 289 8.88 -5.54 -4.76
C HIS A 289 7.41 -5.24 -5.14
N GLY A 290 7.22 -4.51 -6.26
CA GLY A 290 5.92 -4.30 -6.90
C GLY A 290 5.16 -3.08 -6.40
N ASP A 291 5.83 -2.18 -5.68
CA ASP A 291 5.20 -0.93 -5.24
C ASP A 291 4.99 0.05 -6.39
N GLY A 292 3.88 0.79 -6.34
CA GLY A 292 3.60 1.86 -7.27
C GLY A 292 4.57 3.04 -7.07
N THR A 293 4.82 3.80 -8.13
CA THR A 293 5.64 5.02 -8.05
C THR A 293 4.88 6.24 -8.56
N PRO A 294 4.93 7.37 -7.82
CA PRO A 294 4.16 8.55 -8.18
C PRO A 294 4.63 9.16 -9.50
N ASN A 295 3.69 9.67 -10.27
CA ASN A 295 3.98 10.41 -11.50
C ASN A 295 4.48 11.84 -11.20
N ILE A 296 5.61 12.23 -11.79
CA ILE A 296 6.11 13.60 -11.79
C ILE A 296 5.31 14.40 -12.83
N THR A 297 4.39 15.22 -12.35
CA THR A 297 3.47 16.05 -13.16
C THR A 297 3.57 17.52 -12.79
N ASP A 298 3.06 18.41 -13.65
CA ASP A 298 2.98 19.86 -13.37
C ASP A 298 2.29 20.10 -12.01
N GLY A 299 2.97 20.82 -11.13
CA GLY A 299 2.52 21.05 -9.75
C GLY A 299 2.96 19.99 -8.74
N PHE A 300 3.77 19.00 -9.13
CA PHE A 300 4.39 18.07 -8.18
C PHE A 300 5.27 18.87 -7.20
N ASP A 301 5.03 18.70 -5.91
CA ASP A 301 5.82 19.29 -4.84
C ASP A 301 5.68 18.44 -3.58
N ARG A 302 6.72 17.66 -3.26
CA ARG A 302 6.73 16.76 -2.11
C ARG A 302 8.07 16.79 -1.38
N THR A 303 7.99 16.85 -0.06
CA THR A 303 9.11 16.69 0.86
C THR A 303 8.95 15.39 1.63
N PHE A 304 10.01 14.59 1.66
CA PHE A 304 10.13 13.33 2.37
C PHE A 304 10.99 13.48 3.63
N GLY A 305 10.66 12.70 4.66
CA GLY A 305 11.29 12.75 5.98
C GLY A 305 10.41 13.44 7.05
N PRO A 306 10.96 13.68 8.25
CA PRO A 306 12.38 13.58 8.61
C PRO A 306 12.90 12.14 8.67
N THR A 307 14.18 11.97 8.33
CA THR A 307 14.97 10.77 8.67
C THR A 307 16.25 11.18 9.38
N TYR A 308 16.81 10.30 10.21
CA TYR A 308 17.98 10.60 11.05
C TYR A 308 19.13 9.66 10.73
N PHE A 309 20.24 10.19 10.22
CA PHE A 309 21.48 9.43 10.06
C PHE A 309 22.30 9.52 11.36
N HIS A 310 22.26 8.46 12.16
CA HIS A 310 22.93 8.39 13.46
C HIS A 310 24.32 7.76 13.34
N TYR A 311 25.32 8.38 13.97
CA TYR A 311 26.67 7.83 14.07
C TYR A 311 27.02 7.65 15.55
N ASN A 312 27.53 6.49 15.91
CA ASN A 312 27.95 6.21 17.28
C ASN A 312 29.30 5.51 17.35
N LYS A 313 29.97 5.70 18.49
CA LYS A 313 31.28 5.14 18.82
C LYS A 313 31.15 4.31 20.09
N GLY A 314 31.63 3.08 20.04
CA GLY A 314 31.69 2.17 21.18
C GLY A 314 33.12 1.90 21.65
N SER A 315 33.25 1.21 22.77
CA SER A 315 34.53 0.65 23.19
C SER A 315 34.98 -0.47 22.25
N LYS A 316 36.22 -0.94 22.39
CA LYS A 316 36.77 -2.07 21.61
C LYS A 316 35.97 -3.38 21.73
N THR A 317 35.13 -3.48 22.76
CA THR A 317 34.30 -4.67 23.05
C THR A 317 32.83 -4.43 22.81
N THR A 318 32.42 -3.22 22.41
CA THR A 318 31.01 -2.92 22.13
C THR A 318 30.61 -3.62 20.84
N THR A 319 29.49 -4.32 20.87
CA THR A 319 29.01 -5.18 19.78
C THR A 319 28.17 -4.40 18.76
N LEU A 320 27.94 -5.01 17.60
CA LEU A 320 27.00 -4.52 16.58
C LEU A 320 25.61 -4.29 17.20
N GLN A 321 25.11 -5.26 17.97
CA GLN A 321 23.78 -5.20 18.58
C GLN A 321 23.67 -4.05 19.59
N GLU A 322 24.71 -3.78 20.38
CA GLU A 322 24.71 -2.64 21.31
C GLU A 322 24.70 -1.29 20.59
N LEU A 323 25.52 -1.10 19.55
CA LEU A 323 25.49 0.14 18.76
C LEU A 323 24.20 0.30 17.97
N ARG A 324 23.60 -0.80 17.49
CA ARG A 324 22.29 -0.77 16.85
C ARG A 324 21.19 -0.39 17.84
N ALA A 325 21.20 -0.96 19.04
CA ALA A 325 20.22 -0.65 20.09
C ALA A 325 20.31 0.82 20.53
N ASP A 326 21.51 1.40 20.58
CA ASP A 326 21.69 2.84 20.77
C ASP A 326 21.06 3.66 19.63
N ALA A 327 21.16 3.22 18.37
CA ALA A 327 20.48 3.92 17.27
C ALA A 327 18.94 3.79 17.35
N LEU A 328 18.44 2.62 17.78
CA LEU A 328 17.01 2.31 17.86
C LEU A 328 16.25 3.23 18.83
N GLN A 329 16.91 3.79 19.86
CA GLN A 329 16.24 4.68 20.80
C GLN A 329 15.66 5.96 20.16
N TYR A 330 16.12 6.29 18.94
CA TYR A 330 15.70 7.47 18.19
C TYR A 330 14.58 7.20 17.18
N SER A 331 14.04 5.96 17.13
CA SER A 331 12.99 5.58 16.15
C SER A 331 11.57 6.00 16.55
N ALA A 332 11.37 6.54 17.77
CA ALA A 332 10.05 7.01 18.16
C ALA A 332 9.64 8.25 17.34
N PRO A 333 8.43 8.30 16.77
CA PRO A 333 7.98 9.39 15.87
C PRO A 333 7.90 10.76 16.57
N ASP A 334 7.88 10.78 17.90
CA ASP A 334 7.83 11.97 18.74
C ASP A 334 9.17 12.36 19.38
N TRP A 335 10.22 11.53 19.27
CA TRP A 335 11.51 11.73 19.97
C TRP A 335 12.09 13.14 19.79
N ASN A 336 12.10 13.66 18.55
CA ASN A 336 12.64 15.00 18.24
C ASN A 336 11.63 15.93 17.56
N ALA A 337 10.33 15.75 17.87
CA ALA A 337 9.25 16.51 17.28
C ALA A 337 9.37 18.03 17.45
N ASP A 338 9.80 18.49 18.63
CA ASP A 338 9.92 19.92 18.94
C ASP A 338 11.02 20.58 18.09
N PHE A 339 12.17 19.91 17.92
CA PHE A 339 13.22 20.40 17.03
C PHE A 339 12.75 20.48 15.58
N TYR A 340 12.01 19.47 15.10
CA TYR A 340 11.45 19.50 13.75
C TYR A 340 10.47 20.66 13.54
N ASP A 341 9.66 21.00 14.55
CA ASP A 341 8.79 22.18 14.52
C ASP A 341 9.61 23.49 14.47
N ASP A 342 10.72 23.58 15.19
CA ASP A 342 11.60 24.76 15.21
C ASP A 342 12.31 25.03 13.87
N ILE A 343 12.67 23.97 13.14
CA ILE A 343 13.30 24.07 11.81
C ILE A 343 12.30 24.07 10.64
N ALA A 344 11.01 23.85 10.90
CA ALA A 344 9.96 23.75 9.88
C ALA A 344 9.94 24.93 8.90
N LYS A 345 10.29 26.14 9.35
CA LYS A 345 10.39 27.35 8.53
C LYS A 345 11.41 27.25 7.38
N TYR A 346 12.35 26.30 7.45
CA TYR A 346 13.35 26.04 6.42
C TYR A 346 13.01 24.83 5.53
N VAL A 347 12.00 24.04 5.90
CA VAL A 347 11.66 22.78 5.23
C VAL A 347 10.23 22.89 4.65
N PRO A 348 10.09 23.30 3.38
CA PRO A 348 8.79 23.40 2.74
C PRO A 348 8.01 22.09 2.84
N ASN A 349 6.69 22.19 3.01
CA ASN A 349 5.75 21.06 3.11
C ASN A 349 5.96 20.11 4.31
N TYR A 350 6.89 20.40 5.22
CA TYR A 350 6.90 19.74 6.52
C TYR A 350 5.64 20.10 7.30
N VAL A 351 4.97 19.09 7.87
CA VAL A 351 3.75 19.27 8.65
C VAL A 351 4.13 19.28 10.14
N PRO A 352 4.01 20.44 10.82
CA PRO A 352 4.39 20.56 12.23
C PRO A 352 3.40 19.87 13.16
N THR A 353 3.78 19.66 14.43
CA THR A 353 2.94 19.06 15.47
C THR A 353 1.60 19.79 15.62
N THR A 354 1.59 21.11 15.40
CA THR A 354 0.38 21.94 15.47
C THR A 354 -0.70 21.57 14.45
N LYS A 355 -0.33 20.79 13.44
CA LYS A 355 -1.15 20.28 12.33
C LYS A 355 -1.34 18.77 12.36
N ARG A 356 -0.98 18.14 13.48
CA ARG A 356 -1.08 16.69 13.70
C ARG A 356 -2.00 16.40 14.89
N GLY A 357 -2.74 15.30 14.82
CA GLY A 357 -3.58 14.75 15.88
C GLY A 357 -3.12 13.34 16.25
N THR A 358 -3.95 12.65 17.02
CA THR A 358 -3.76 11.24 17.39
C THR A 358 -4.97 10.45 16.95
N TRP A 359 -4.77 9.25 16.42
CA TRP A 359 -5.85 8.29 16.24
C TRP A 359 -5.73 7.16 17.26
N LYS A 360 -6.85 6.77 17.87
CA LYS A 360 -6.96 5.62 18.74
C LYS A 360 -8.06 4.69 18.24
N GLY A 361 -7.78 3.41 18.24
CA GLY A 361 -8.72 2.36 17.87
C GLY A 361 -8.96 1.40 19.02
N HIS A 362 -10.18 0.91 19.14
CA HIS A 362 -10.51 -0.31 19.87
C HIS A 362 -11.16 -1.31 18.91
N VAL A 363 -10.44 -2.38 18.61
CA VAL A 363 -10.82 -3.40 17.63
C VAL A 363 -11.22 -4.68 18.36
N LYS A 364 -12.47 -5.11 18.19
CA LYS A 364 -12.83 -6.49 18.51
C LYS A 364 -12.32 -7.39 17.39
N LEU A 365 -11.23 -8.09 17.67
CA LEU A 365 -10.53 -8.97 16.73
C LEU A 365 -11.27 -10.32 16.57
N PRO A 366 -11.24 -10.91 15.36
CA PRO A 366 -11.64 -12.30 15.15
C PRO A 366 -10.82 -13.27 15.99
N LYS A 367 -11.39 -14.45 16.27
CA LYS A 367 -10.71 -15.48 17.04
C LYS A 367 -9.53 -16.02 16.22
N GLY A 368 -8.36 -16.12 16.85
CA GLY A 368 -7.15 -16.66 16.21
C GLY A 368 -6.23 -15.61 15.60
N ALA A 369 -6.63 -14.33 15.60
CA ALA A 369 -5.82 -13.24 15.07
C ALA A 369 -4.48 -13.10 15.81
N THR A 370 -3.38 -13.14 15.07
CA THR A 370 -2.03 -12.84 15.58
C THR A 370 -1.40 -11.69 14.78
N LYS A 371 -0.45 -10.97 15.40
CA LYS A 371 0.15 -9.75 14.83
C LYS A 371 -0.84 -8.79 14.13
N PRO A 372 -1.99 -8.43 14.74
CA PRO A 372 -2.95 -7.53 14.09
C PRO A 372 -2.38 -6.12 13.93
N LEU A 373 -2.59 -5.50 12.77
CA LEU A 373 -2.09 -4.17 12.43
C LEU A 373 -3.25 -3.26 12.00
N ALA A 374 -3.24 -2.01 12.46
CA ALA A 374 -4.09 -0.95 11.92
C ALA A 374 -3.26 -0.03 11.02
N VAL A 375 -3.78 0.26 9.82
CA VAL A 375 -3.17 1.15 8.82
C VAL A 375 -4.12 2.30 8.55
N LEU A 376 -3.64 3.54 8.64
CA LEU A 376 -4.31 4.73 8.12
C LEU A 376 -3.59 5.20 6.86
N ALA A 377 -4.27 5.17 5.73
CA ALA A 377 -3.71 5.59 4.44
C ALA A 377 -4.73 6.42 3.65
N GLN A 378 -4.43 6.71 2.37
CA GLN A 378 -5.30 7.46 1.47
C GLN A 378 -6.74 6.93 1.52
N ASN A 379 -7.71 7.86 1.65
CA ASN A 379 -9.12 7.53 1.68
C ASN A 379 -9.57 6.92 0.34
N GLY A 380 -10.43 5.89 0.38
CA GLY A 380 -11.05 5.32 -0.82
C GLY A 380 -10.23 4.28 -1.59
N VAL A 381 -8.93 4.10 -1.31
CA VAL A 381 -8.04 3.16 -2.04
C VAL A 381 -7.34 2.17 -1.10
N ASP A 382 -6.80 1.07 -1.62
CA ASP A 382 -5.94 0.19 -0.81
C ASP A 382 -4.64 0.94 -0.45
N PHE A 383 -4.04 0.62 0.70
CA PHE A 383 -2.84 1.36 1.13
C PHE A 383 -1.64 1.11 0.20
N GLN A 384 -1.64 0.01 -0.56
CA GLN A 384 -0.61 -0.31 -1.54
C GLN A 384 -0.69 0.58 -2.81
N ASP A 385 -1.84 1.24 -3.05
CA ASP A 385 -2.11 2.10 -4.22
C ASP A 385 -2.02 3.61 -3.92
N ASN A 386 -1.40 3.97 -2.79
CA ASN A 386 -1.42 5.36 -2.31
C ASN A 386 -0.45 6.31 -3.04
N ASP A 387 0.34 5.79 -3.99
CA ASP A 387 1.30 6.54 -4.80
C ASP A 387 0.62 7.47 -5.82
N ARG A 388 -0.60 7.13 -6.25
CA ARG A 388 -1.36 7.89 -7.24
C ARG A 388 -1.75 9.28 -6.73
N ASP A 389 -1.96 9.44 -5.43
CA ASP A 389 -2.05 10.75 -4.78
C ASP A 389 -0.68 11.13 -4.22
N THR A 390 0.02 12.01 -4.94
CA THR A 390 1.36 12.50 -4.56
C THR A 390 1.38 13.27 -3.24
N LYS A 391 0.21 13.57 -2.65
CA LYS A 391 0.05 14.22 -1.34
C LYS A 391 -0.39 13.25 -0.25
N ALA A 392 -0.56 11.96 -0.54
CA ALA A 392 -0.95 10.95 0.43
C ALA A 392 0.06 10.84 1.58
N TYR A 393 -0.47 10.49 2.75
CA TYR A 393 0.27 10.14 3.95
C TYR A 393 -0.20 8.78 4.44
N GLN A 394 0.69 8.05 5.11
CA GLN A 394 0.41 6.72 5.64
C GLN A 394 0.90 6.56 7.08
N TYR A 395 0.20 5.75 7.86
CA TYR A 395 0.55 5.46 9.25
C TYR A 395 0.11 4.06 9.60
N TRP A 396 0.81 3.40 10.52
CA TRP A 396 0.35 2.12 11.07
C TRP A 396 0.85 1.93 12.50
N ALA A 397 0.16 1.06 13.23
CA ALA A 397 0.60 0.57 14.54
C ALA A 397 -0.01 -0.80 14.82
N ASP A 398 0.71 -1.60 15.61
CA ASP A 398 0.20 -2.88 16.08
C ASP A 398 -1.00 -2.68 17.01
N ILE A 399 -2.01 -3.52 16.81
CA ILE A 399 -3.13 -3.65 17.72
C ILE A 399 -2.73 -4.62 18.83
N ASN A 400 -2.96 -4.24 20.08
CA ASN A 400 -2.71 -5.15 21.20
C ASN A 400 -3.69 -6.34 21.11
N PRO A 401 -3.23 -7.58 20.86
CA PRO A 401 -4.13 -8.71 20.59
C PRO A 401 -4.96 -9.13 21.83
N ARG A 402 -4.55 -8.72 23.04
CA ARG A 402 -5.28 -9.04 24.28
C ARG A 402 -6.39 -8.05 24.59
N THR A 403 -6.23 -6.79 24.16
CA THR A 403 -7.15 -5.70 24.54
C THR A 403 -7.88 -5.09 23.36
N GLY A 404 -7.42 -5.32 22.12
CA GLY A 404 -7.95 -4.67 20.92
C GLY A 404 -7.52 -3.21 20.76
N ASN A 405 -6.73 -2.65 21.68
CA ASN A 405 -6.36 -1.24 21.65
C ASN A 405 -5.18 -0.98 20.72
N VAL A 406 -5.22 0.16 20.02
CA VAL A 406 -4.14 0.68 19.17
C VAL A 406 -4.11 2.20 19.25
N GLU A 407 -2.92 2.78 19.13
CA GLU A 407 -2.70 4.22 19.10
C GLU A 407 -1.67 4.57 18.03
N ILE A 408 -2.05 5.51 17.16
CA ILE A 408 -1.16 6.09 16.15
C ILE A 408 -1.04 7.59 16.48
N PRO A 409 0.09 8.04 17.06
CA PRO A 409 0.31 9.44 17.36
C PRO A 409 0.71 10.22 16.10
N ARG A 410 0.68 11.55 16.20
CA ARG A 410 1.24 12.47 15.20
C ARG A 410 0.71 12.27 13.76
N VAL A 411 -0.53 11.82 13.63
CA VAL A 411 -1.21 11.69 12.33
C VAL A 411 -1.53 13.10 11.80
N LYS A 412 -1.11 13.42 10.56
CA LYS A 412 -1.45 14.69 9.91
C LYS A 412 -2.97 14.89 9.90
N GLU A 413 -3.43 16.12 10.09
CA GLU A 413 -4.86 16.40 9.94
C GLU A 413 -5.35 16.05 8.52
N GLY A 414 -6.45 15.32 8.42
CA GLY A 414 -6.91 14.77 7.15
C GLY A 414 -7.98 13.70 7.30
N THR A 415 -8.34 13.11 6.15
CA THR A 415 -9.33 12.04 6.04
C THR A 415 -8.64 10.79 5.50
N TYR A 416 -8.81 9.67 6.18
CA TYR A 416 -8.07 8.44 5.93
C TYR A 416 -9.02 7.25 5.77
N ARG A 417 -8.56 6.23 5.05
CA ARG A 417 -9.08 4.86 5.18
C ARG A 417 -8.34 4.17 6.31
N LEU A 418 -9.08 3.52 7.20
CA LEU A 418 -8.56 2.52 8.14
C LEU A 418 -8.62 1.14 7.49
N THR A 419 -7.48 0.48 7.38
CA THR A 419 -7.37 -0.93 7.01
C THR A 419 -6.82 -1.72 8.19
N ILE A 420 -7.45 -2.84 8.56
CA ILE A 420 -6.96 -3.74 9.61
C ILE A 420 -6.82 -5.14 9.03
N TYR A 421 -5.64 -5.73 9.22
CA TYR A 421 -5.36 -7.13 8.90
C TYR A 421 -4.60 -7.79 10.05
N ALA A 422 -4.59 -9.12 10.06
CA ALA A 422 -3.91 -9.91 11.08
C ALA A 422 -3.57 -11.28 10.50
N ASP A 423 -2.47 -11.85 10.97
CA ASP A 423 -2.07 -13.21 10.62
C ASP A 423 -3.13 -14.19 11.09
N GLY A 424 -3.42 -15.20 10.27
CA GLY A 424 -4.38 -16.25 10.58
C GLY A 424 -5.84 -15.90 10.26
N ILE A 425 -6.14 -14.65 9.92
CA ILE A 425 -7.50 -14.17 9.63
C ILE A 425 -7.68 -13.87 8.14
N PHE A 426 -8.80 -14.33 7.58
CA PHE A 426 -9.22 -13.96 6.24
C PHE A 426 -9.78 -12.55 6.08
N GLY A 427 -9.48 -12.00 4.91
CA GLY A 427 -9.88 -10.66 4.51
C GLY A 427 -9.16 -9.60 5.34
N GLN A 428 -9.52 -8.36 5.07
CA GLN A 428 -9.12 -7.22 5.87
C GLN A 428 -10.36 -6.37 6.16
N TYR A 429 -10.40 -5.76 7.34
CA TYR A 429 -11.41 -4.76 7.63
C TYR A 429 -11.02 -3.44 6.96
N THR A 430 -11.96 -2.78 6.30
CA THR A 430 -11.77 -1.43 5.75
C THR A 430 -12.87 -0.49 6.23
N GLN A 431 -12.49 0.75 6.54
CA GLN A 431 -13.41 1.82 6.86
C GLN A 431 -12.88 3.15 6.34
N ASP A 432 -13.60 3.73 5.38
CA ASP A 432 -13.32 5.07 4.87
C ASP A 432 -13.77 6.18 5.83
N ASN A 433 -13.32 7.39 5.52
CA ASN A 433 -13.74 8.64 6.14
C ASN A 433 -13.37 8.77 7.62
N ILE A 434 -12.22 8.21 8.03
CA ILE A 434 -11.63 8.47 9.35
C ILE A 434 -11.02 9.87 9.35
N VAL A 435 -11.70 10.81 10.01
CA VAL A 435 -11.24 12.20 10.10
C VAL A 435 -10.36 12.40 11.32
N VAL A 436 -9.09 12.74 11.10
CA VAL A 436 -8.16 13.17 12.14
C VAL A 436 -8.03 14.69 12.10
N LYS A 437 -8.22 15.34 13.26
CA LYS A 437 -8.10 16.79 13.40
C LYS A 437 -6.85 17.15 14.19
N ALA A 438 -6.20 18.25 13.82
CA ALA A 438 -5.03 18.73 14.54
C ALA A 438 -5.30 18.91 16.05
N ARG A 439 -4.33 18.53 16.87
CA ARG A 439 -4.34 18.61 18.34
C ARG A 439 -5.52 17.88 19.02
N LYS A 440 -6.19 16.97 18.31
CA LYS A 440 -7.29 16.17 18.85
C LYS A 440 -7.00 14.69 18.74
N THR A 441 -7.63 13.93 19.63
CA THR A 441 -7.68 12.47 19.55
C THR A 441 -8.95 12.03 18.86
N GLN A 442 -8.82 11.36 17.71
CA GLN A 442 -9.90 10.67 17.03
C GLN A 442 -10.01 9.25 17.59
N ASN A 443 -11.20 8.84 18.04
CA ASN A 443 -11.44 7.49 18.57
C ASN A 443 -12.34 6.71 17.60
N THR A 444 -11.97 5.47 17.30
CA THR A 444 -12.74 4.58 16.41
C THR A 444 -12.95 3.23 17.10
N HIS A 445 -14.17 2.71 17.05
CA HIS A 445 -14.48 1.37 17.54
C HIS A 445 -14.82 0.49 16.35
N VAL A 446 -14.12 -0.64 16.25
CA VAL A 446 -14.26 -1.58 15.15
C VAL A 446 -14.70 -2.93 15.69
N ASN A 447 -15.67 -3.54 15.02
CA ASN A 447 -15.99 -4.95 15.20
C ASN A 447 -15.64 -5.68 13.89
N TRP A 448 -14.48 -6.33 13.90
CA TRP A 448 -14.01 -7.06 12.73
C TRP A 448 -14.41 -8.52 12.86
N ASN A 449 -15.06 -9.05 11.82
CA ASN A 449 -15.30 -10.48 11.65
C ASN A 449 -14.41 -11.00 10.53
N GLU A 450 -13.86 -12.19 10.72
CA GLU A 450 -13.15 -12.91 9.65
C GLU A 450 -14.09 -13.07 8.46
N GLU A 451 -13.55 -12.80 7.27
CA GLU A 451 -14.29 -13.01 6.04
C GLU A 451 -14.55 -14.51 5.82
N SER A 452 -15.75 -14.87 5.35
CA SER A 452 -16.12 -16.26 5.10
C SER A 452 -17.01 -16.37 3.87
N ALA A 453 -16.75 -17.39 3.05
CA ALA A 453 -17.58 -17.78 1.91
C ALA A 453 -18.48 -19.01 2.22
N GLY A 454 -18.65 -19.35 3.51
CA GLY A 454 -19.44 -20.49 3.97
C GLY A 454 -18.66 -21.41 4.89
N LYS A 455 -18.96 -22.72 4.84
CA LYS A 455 -18.21 -23.72 5.60
C LYS A 455 -16.86 -23.95 4.93
N GLU A 456 -15.77 -23.57 5.59
CA GLU A 456 -14.40 -23.93 5.18
C GLU A 456 -14.27 -25.46 5.11
N ILE A 457 -13.90 -25.98 3.94
CA ILE A 457 -13.57 -27.38 3.71
C ILE A 457 -12.12 -27.62 4.06
N TRP A 458 -11.24 -26.77 3.55
CA TRP A 458 -9.82 -26.82 3.82
C TRP A 458 -9.16 -25.46 3.60
N ARG A 459 -7.99 -25.34 4.22
CA ARG A 459 -7.09 -24.20 4.18
C ARG A 459 -5.67 -24.75 4.00
N ILE A 460 -4.95 -24.21 3.03
CA ILE A 460 -3.52 -24.48 2.86
C ILE A 460 -2.80 -23.15 3.11
N GLY A 461 -1.88 -23.16 4.07
CA GLY A 461 -1.15 -21.97 4.50
C GLY A 461 -1.91 -21.04 5.46
N THR A 462 -1.24 -19.96 5.81
CA THR A 462 -1.62 -18.95 6.80
C THR A 462 -1.85 -17.62 6.07
N PRO A 463 -3.01 -16.96 6.25
CA PRO A 463 -3.22 -15.62 5.69
C PRO A 463 -2.44 -14.60 6.53
N ASP A 464 -1.17 -14.38 6.20
CA ASP A 464 -0.24 -13.48 6.91
C ASP A 464 0.45 -12.47 5.99
N LYS A 465 -0.03 -12.36 4.73
CA LYS A 465 0.51 -11.50 3.66
C LYS A 465 1.88 -11.95 3.12
N SER A 466 2.38 -13.13 3.54
CA SER A 466 3.68 -13.70 3.16
C SER A 466 3.57 -15.04 2.43
N SER A 467 4.57 -15.35 1.59
CA SER A 467 4.82 -16.69 1.06
C SER A 467 5.90 -17.46 1.85
N GLY A 468 6.32 -16.95 3.00
CA GLY A 468 7.50 -17.47 3.70
C GLY A 468 7.31 -18.84 4.34
N GLU A 469 6.09 -19.33 4.59
CA GLU A 469 5.92 -20.65 5.23
C GLU A 469 6.20 -21.85 4.30
N TYR A 470 6.28 -21.62 3.00
CA TYR A 470 6.52 -22.65 1.99
C TYR A 470 8.00 -23.00 1.86
N LYS A 471 8.31 -24.11 1.17
CA LYS A 471 9.68 -24.60 0.94
C LYS A 471 10.55 -23.48 0.36
N HIS A 472 11.76 -23.31 0.92
CA HIS A 472 12.73 -22.24 0.61
C HIS A 472 12.30 -20.82 0.98
N GLY A 473 11.19 -20.64 1.71
CA GLY A 473 10.81 -19.38 2.36
C GLY A 473 11.64 -19.12 3.63
N TYR A 474 10.96 -18.98 4.77
CA TYR A 474 11.51 -18.79 6.12
C TYR A 474 12.33 -19.97 6.66
N GLU A 475 12.49 -21.04 5.87
CA GLU A 475 13.40 -22.13 6.21
C GLU A 475 14.82 -21.57 6.45
N LEU A 476 15.49 -21.99 7.51
CA LEU A 476 16.84 -21.51 7.83
C LEU A 476 17.90 -22.34 7.10
N ASN A 477 18.94 -21.69 6.60
CA ASN A 477 20.13 -22.37 6.10
C ASN A 477 21.02 -22.83 7.27
N LEU A 478 20.85 -24.08 7.71
CA LEU A 478 21.57 -24.62 8.87
C LEU A 478 23.05 -24.90 8.63
N ASP A 479 23.52 -24.86 7.37
CA ASP A 479 24.93 -25.07 7.03
C ASP A 479 25.80 -23.83 7.33
N LYS A 480 25.16 -22.69 7.64
CA LYS A 480 25.81 -21.41 7.87
C LYS A 480 25.61 -20.96 9.33
N PRO A 481 26.64 -20.40 10.01
CA PRO A 481 26.56 -19.94 11.40
C PRO A 481 25.45 -18.91 11.67
N LEU A 482 25.22 -17.97 10.75
CA LEU A 482 24.19 -16.93 10.90
C LEU A 482 22.78 -17.45 10.60
N LYS A 483 22.68 -18.64 9.99
CA LYS A 483 21.43 -19.33 9.66
C LYS A 483 20.44 -18.40 8.93
N PRO A 484 20.84 -17.74 7.84
CA PRO A 484 19.92 -16.87 7.12
C PRO A 484 18.73 -17.66 6.59
N GLU A 485 17.58 -16.99 6.51
CA GLU A 485 16.38 -17.53 5.87
C GLU A 485 16.66 -17.76 4.37
N GLN A 486 16.22 -18.90 3.83
CA GLN A 486 16.60 -19.35 2.49
C GLN A 486 16.13 -18.38 1.40
N TYR A 487 14.97 -17.74 1.53
CA TYR A 487 14.50 -16.76 0.56
C TYR A 487 15.43 -15.54 0.44
N ARG A 488 16.25 -15.24 1.45
CA ARG A 488 17.21 -14.12 1.41
C ARG A 488 18.41 -14.41 0.50
N ASN A 489 18.58 -15.65 0.08
CA ASN A 489 19.63 -16.08 -0.82
C ASN A 489 19.23 -15.83 -2.29
N TYR A 490 20.19 -16.02 -3.20
CA TYR A 490 19.91 -16.06 -4.64
C TYR A 490 18.96 -17.21 -4.96
N TRP A 491 17.78 -16.89 -5.51
CA TRP A 491 16.69 -17.85 -5.76
C TRP A 491 17.13 -19.12 -6.51
N ALA A 492 18.05 -19.00 -7.47
CA ALA A 492 18.52 -20.14 -8.26
C ALA A 492 19.51 -21.06 -7.52
N ALA A 493 19.87 -20.74 -6.27
CA ALA A 493 20.54 -21.68 -5.38
C ALA A 493 19.64 -22.90 -5.04
N TYR A 494 18.32 -22.76 -5.21
CA TYR A 494 17.33 -23.81 -5.00
C TYR A 494 16.71 -24.21 -6.34
N ASP A 495 16.94 -25.46 -6.75
CA ASP A 495 16.60 -25.94 -8.09
C ASP A 495 15.22 -26.61 -8.12
N PHE A 496 14.20 -25.87 -8.55
CA PHE A 496 12.80 -26.31 -8.56
C PHE A 496 12.58 -27.70 -9.21
N PRO A 497 13.17 -28.05 -10.37
CA PRO A 497 12.98 -29.37 -10.96
C PRO A 497 13.63 -30.51 -10.18
N THR A 498 14.68 -30.23 -9.40
CA THR A 498 15.27 -31.21 -8.48
C THR A 498 14.39 -31.41 -7.25
N ASP A 499 13.79 -30.33 -6.73
CA ASP A 499 12.87 -30.39 -5.60
C ASP A 499 11.53 -31.05 -5.96
N PHE A 500 11.04 -30.81 -7.19
CA PHE A 500 9.74 -31.27 -7.70
C PHE A 500 9.87 -31.99 -9.05
N PRO A 501 10.56 -33.15 -9.12
CA PRO A 501 10.85 -33.84 -10.38
C PRO A 501 9.61 -34.33 -11.13
N ASN A 502 8.49 -34.53 -10.43
CA ASN A 502 7.21 -34.94 -11.00
C ASN A 502 6.18 -33.79 -11.00
N GLY A 503 6.62 -32.56 -10.78
CA GLY A 503 5.75 -31.41 -10.51
C GLY A 503 5.19 -31.39 -9.09
N VAL A 504 4.36 -30.37 -8.84
CA VAL A 504 3.76 -30.12 -7.53
C VAL A 504 2.39 -30.78 -7.46
N VAL A 505 2.25 -31.76 -6.56
CA VAL A 505 0.97 -32.37 -6.17
C VAL A 505 0.83 -32.26 -4.66
N TYR A 506 -0.13 -31.46 -4.21
CA TYR A 506 -0.40 -31.22 -2.81
C TYR A 506 -1.72 -31.87 -2.40
N LYS A 507 -1.67 -32.90 -1.55
CA LYS A 507 -2.88 -33.55 -1.04
C LYS A 507 -3.25 -33.00 0.33
N VAL A 508 -4.39 -32.32 0.40
CA VAL A 508 -4.92 -31.73 1.64
C VAL A 508 -5.07 -32.80 2.71
N GLY A 509 -4.50 -32.52 3.90
CA GLY A 509 -4.52 -33.42 5.04
C GLY A 509 -3.40 -34.47 5.05
N GLU A 510 -2.61 -34.59 3.97
CA GLU A 510 -1.46 -35.51 3.87
C GLU A 510 -0.13 -34.77 3.60
N SER A 511 -0.13 -33.79 2.71
CA SER A 511 1.05 -32.99 2.34
C SER A 511 1.42 -31.93 3.40
N ASP A 512 2.69 -31.53 3.41
CA ASP A 512 3.28 -30.50 4.28
C ASP A 512 3.61 -29.25 3.45
N ALA A 513 2.97 -28.12 3.72
CA ALA A 513 3.14 -26.89 2.94
C ALA A 513 4.61 -26.41 2.91
N SER A 514 5.36 -26.63 3.99
CA SER A 514 6.77 -26.25 4.09
C SER A 514 7.71 -27.11 3.26
N LYS A 515 7.22 -28.22 2.69
CA LYS A 515 8.02 -29.19 1.92
C LYS A 515 7.50 -29.42 0.52
N ASP A 516 6.20 -29.44 0.35
CA ASP A 516 5.50 -29.90 -0.85
C ASP A 516 4.98 -28.73 -1.71
N LEU A 517 5.17 -27.49 -1.27
CA LEU A 517 4.92 -26.28 -2.05
C LEU A 517 6.17 -25.40 -2.02
N ASN A 518 6.57 -24.86 -3.17
CA ASN A 518 7.64 -23.87 -3.25
C ASN A 518 7.06 -22.47 -2.97
N TYR A 519 7.81 -21.60 -2.29
CA TYR A 519 7.40 -20.20 -2.11
C TYR A 519 7.18 -19.45 -3.43
N ILE A 520 7.89 -19.84 -4.50
CA ILE A 520 7.71 -19.34 -5.87
C ILE A 520 7.25 -20.46 -6.81
N HIS A 521 6.22 -20.17 -7.60
CA HIS A 521 5.79 -21.02 -8.70
C HIS A 521 6.01 -20.33 -10.05
N TRP A 522 6.44 -21.11 -11.05
CA TRP A 522 7.03 -20.59 -12.28
C TRP A 522 6.22 -20.98 -13.50
N SER A 523 6.29 -20.18 -14.57
CA SER A 523 5.81 -20.60 -15.89
C SER A 523 6.88 -21.41 -16.64
N VAL A 524 8.14 -21.05 -16.45
CA VAL A 524 9.32 -21.77 -16.93
C VAL A 524 10.43 -21.58 -15.89
N PHE A 525 11.27 -22.59 -15.66
CA PHE A 525 12.34 -22.50 -14.65
C PHE A 525 13.72 -22.65 -15.30
N GLY A 526 14.72 -21.92 -14.81
CA GLY A 526 16.07 -21.91 -15.39
C GLY A 526 16.21 -20.94 -16.58
N GLY A 527 17.34 -21.01 -17.27
CA GLY A 527 17.63 -20.13 -18.41
C GLY A 527 18.33 -18.84 -18.01
N TYR A 528 17.96 -17.74 -18.68
CA TYR A 528 18.52 -16.41 -18.45
C TYR A 528 18.37 -15.98 -16.98
N GLY A 529 19.43 -15.43 -16.39
CA GLY A 529 19.45 -15.06 -14.96
C GLY A 529 19.52 -16.23 -13.97
N ASN A 530 19.64 -17.48 -14.44
CA ASN A 530 19.89 -18.67 -13.61
C ASN A 530 21.30 -19.24 -13.91
N SER A 531 22.25 -19.05 -12.99
CA SER A 531 23.62 -19.53 -13.17
C SER A 531 23.83 -21.02 -12.89
N VAL A 532 22.85 -21.69 -12.26
CA VAL A 532 22.94 -23.11 -11.88
C VAL A 532 22.32 -23.98 -12.98
N ARG A 533 21.09 -23.68 -13.36
CA ARG A 533 20.35 -24.27 -14.47
C ARG A 533 20.26 -23.26 -15.62
N THR A 534 21.29 -23.25 -16.46
CA THR A 534 21.42 -22.29 -17.58
C THR A 534 20.49 -22.58 -18.75
N GLU A 535 19.94 -23.79 -18.84
CA GLU A 535 18.96 -24.17 -19.86
C GLU A 535 17.54 -24.16 -19.28
N PRO A 536 16.55 -23.53 -19.95
CA PRO A 536 15.17 -23.52 -19.47
C PRO A 536 14.58 -24.93 -19.38
N TYR A 537 13.79 -25.15 -18.33
CA TYR A 537 13.05 -26.38 -18.05
C TYR A 537 11.55 -26.10 -18.06
N TYR A 538 10.82 -26.94 -18.80
CA TYR A 538 9.42 -26.71 -19.17
C TYR A 538 8.46 -27.78 -18.65
N GLU A 539 8.96 -28.95 -18.29
CA GLU A 539 8.12 -30.09 -17.93
C GLU A 539 7.66 -29.96 -16.46
N ASN A 540 6.37 -30.14 -16.16
CA ASN A 540 5.86 -30.14 -14.78
C ASN A 540 6.14 -28.87 -13.94
N VAL A 541 6.32 -27.71 -14.57
CA VAL A 541 6.63 -26.45 -13.86
C VAL A 541 5.40 -25.55 -13.71
N ASN A 542 4.66 -25.38 -14.81
CA ASN A 542 3.61 -24.35 -14.92
C ASN A 542 2.24 -24.78 -14.38
N ASN A 543 2.09 -26.04 -13.99
CA ASN A 543 0.87 -26.62 -13.42
C ASN A 543 1.15 -27.17 -12.03
N TRP A 544 0.20 -26.98 -11.12
CA TRP A 544 0.27 -27.52 -9.76
C TRP A 544 -1.11 -28.05 -9.37
N THR A 545 -1.15 -29.25 -8.80
CA THR A 545 -2.40 -29.95 -8.51
C THR A 545 -2.65 -29.97 -7.01
N ILE A 546 -3.83 -29.51 -6.60
CA ILE A 546 -4.34 -29.67 -5.24
C ILE A 546 -5.35 -30.81 -5.23
N GLN A 547 -5.13 -31.80 -4.38
CA GLN A 547 -5.99 -32.97 -4.22
C GLN A 547 -6.68 -32.94 -2.86
N PHE A 548 -7.96 -33.30 -2.81
CA PHE A 548 -8.68 -33.44 -1.55
C PHE A 548 -9.88 -34.37 -1.70
N ASP A 549 -10.25 -35.05 -0.62
CA ASP A 549 -11.41 -35.93 -0.60
C ASP A 549 -12.64 -35.22 -0.01
N LEU A 550 -13.81 -35.43 -0.62
CA LEU A 550 -15.10 -34.98 -0.09
C LEU A 550 -16.03 -36.15 0.17
N SER A 551 -16.72 -36.13 1.31
CA SER A 551 -17.82 -37.05 1.57
C SER A 551 -19.11 -36.57 0.92
N LYS A 552 -20.03 -37.51 0.61
CA LYS A 552 -21.40 -37.16 0.16
C LYS A 552 -22.10 -36.18 1.09
N LYS A 553 -21.84 -36.25 2.39
CA LYS A 553 -22.46 -35.38 3.41
C LYS A 553 -21.97 -33.94 3.27
N GLU A 554 -20.72 -33.74 2.85
CA GLU A 554 -20.16 -32.40 2.64
C GLU A 554 -20.82 -31.75 1.44
N LEU A 555 -20.99 -32.47 0.33
CA LEU A 555 -21.67 -31.99 -0.87
C LEU A 555 -23.20 -31.83 -0.71
N GLN A 556 -23.81 -32.45 0.28
CA GLN A 556 -25.27 -32.51 0.38
C GLN A 556 -25.89 -31.13 0.68
N ARG A 557 -26.83 -30.69 -0.17
CA ARG A 557 -27.53 -29.38 -0.06
C ARG A 557 -26.58 -28.19 -0.13
N LYS A 558 -25.50 -28.35 -0.89
CA LYS A 558 -24.57 -27.31 -1.30
C LYS A 558 -24.79 -27.07 -2.79
N HIS A 559 -24.74 -25.80 -3.20
CA HIS A 559 -24.96 -25.40 -4.59
C HIS A 559 -23.82 -24.52 -5.14
N LYS A 560 -23.01 -23.95 -4.24
CA LYS A 560 -21.99 -22.97 -4.59
C LYS A 560 -20.74 -23.23 -3.76
N ALA A 561 -19.61 -23.26 -4.45
CA ALA A 561 -18.29 -23.34 -3.86
C ALA A 561 -17.48 -22.09 -4.21
N THR A 562 -16.63 -21.66 -3.28
CA THR A 562 -15.68 -20.56 -3.48
C THR A 562 -14.28 -21.06 -3.23
N PHE A 563 -13.42 -20.94 -4.23
CA PHE A 563 -11.98 -21.17 -4.13
C PHE A 563 -11.26 -19.83 -4.09
N THR A 564 -10.77 -19.44 -2.91
CA THR A 564 -10.03 -18.19 -2.72
C THR A 564 -8.54 -18.45 -2.96
N VAL A 565 -7.90 -17.63 -3.80
CA VAL A 565 -6.45 -17.62 -4.01
C VAL A 565 -5.92 -16.27 -3.58
N GLN A 566 -4.89 -16.26 -2.74
CA GLN A 566 -4.16 -15.05 -2.37
C GLN A 566 -2.70 -15.26 -2.78
N LEU A 567 -2.04 -14.22 -3.31
CA LEU A 567 -0.65 -14.23 -3.73
C LEU A 567 0.13 -13.15 -2.97
N ALA A 568 1.33 -13.49 -2.49
CA ALA A 568 2.21 -12.54 -1.80
C ALA A 568 2.92 -11.59 -2.78
N GLY A 569 2.94 -11.96 -4.07
CA GLY A 569 3.47 -11.22 -5.18
C GLY A 569 3.22 -11.97 -6.49
N ALA A 570 3.27 -11.27 -7.62
CA ALA A 570 3.22 -11.89 -8.95
C ALA A 570 4.08 -11.11 -9.94
N LYS A 571 4.90 -11.81 -10.73
CA LYS A 571 5.64 -11.21 -11.85
C LYS A 571 4.88 -11.50 -13.15
N THR A 572 4.34 -10.45 -13.76
CA THR A 572 3.83 -10.50 -15.13
C THR A 572 4.96 -10.21 -16.12
N ALA A 573 4.66 -10.19 -17.42
CA ALA A 573 5.66 -9.76 -18.39
C ALA A 573 5.97 -8.25 -18.39
N ALA A 574 5.30 -7.45 -17.56
CA ALA A 574 5.65 -6.05 -17.34
C ALA A 574 6.90 -5.84 -16.47
N GLY A 575 7.42 -6.91 -15.84
CA GLY A 575 8.57 -6.83 -14.94
C GLY A 575 8.29 -5.91 -13.75
N ASN A 576 9.23 -5.04 -13.40
CA ASN A 576 9.04 -3.99 -12.38
C ASN A 576 8.64 -2.64 -12.99
N THR A 577 8.38 -2.56 -14.30
CA THR A 577 8.17 -1.23 -14.90
C THR A 577 6.79 -0.66 -14.58
N ASP A 578 5.83 -1.52 -14.26
CA ASP A 578 4.39 -1.20 -14.16
C ASP A 578 3.87 -0.41 -15.36
N VAL A 579 4.54 -0.54 -16.51
CA VAL A 579 4.19 0.09 -17.77
C VAL A 579 3.64 -0.97 -18.70
N TYR A 580 2.47 -0.72 -19.24
CA TYR A 580 1.87 -1.59 -20.25
C TYR A 580 2.69 -1.56 -21.54
N ASN A 581 3.13 -2.73 -21.99
CA ASN A 581 3.73 -2.93 -23.30
C ASN A 581 2.90 -3.94 -24.10
N ALA A 582 2.23 -3.48 -25.15
CA ALA A 582 1.41 -4.35 -26.00
C ALA A 582 2.21 -5.43 -26.75
N SER A 583 3.53 -5.28 -26.85
CA SER A 583 4.43 -6.29 -27.43
C SER A 583 4.71 -7.45 -26.48
N GLU A 584 4.38 -7.30 -25.19
CA GLU A 584 4.52 -8.33 -24.17
C GLU A 584 3.18 -9.06 -23.98
N PRO A 585 3.01 -10.28 -24.55
CA PRO A 585 1.71 -10.96 -24.58
C PRO A 585 1.19 -11.33 -23.18
N PHE A 586 2.08 -11.42 -22.19
CA PHE A 586 1.75 -11.74 -20.79
C PHE A 586 1.89 -10.54 -19.85
N ALA A 587 1.85 -9.31 -20.37
CA ALA A 587 1.83 -8.10 -19.54
C ALA A 587 0.61 -8.14 -18.60
N ASN A 588 -0.55 -8.55 -19.11
CA ASN A 588 -1.66 -8.99 -18.29
C ASN A 588 -1.61 -10.52 -18.23
N LEU A 589 -1.30 -11.08 -17.07
CA LEU A 589 -1.01 -12.50 -16.89
C LEU A 589 -2.29 -13.28 -16.57
N PRO A 590 -2.77 -14.16 -17.46
CA PRO A 590 -3.89 -15.03 -17.15
C PRO A 590 -3.45 -16.17 -16.23
N TYR A 591 -4.20 -16.34 -15.14
CA TYR A 591 -4.07 -17.40 -14.17
C TYR A 591 -5.32 -18.29 -14.25
N THR A 592 -5.14 -19.59 -14.47
CA THR A 592 -6.26 -20.53 -14.67
C THR A 592 -6.38 -21.52 -13.54
N VAL A 593 -7.62 -21.93 -13.26
CA VAL A 593 -7.95 -23.00 -12.32
C VAL A 593 -8.91 -23.95 -13.01
N ALA A 594 -8.56 -25.23 -13.07
CA ALA A 594 -9.43 -26.30 -13.51
C ALA A 594 -9.93 -27.08 -12.29
N VAL A 595 -11.24 -27.31 -12.18
CA VAL A 595 -11.87 -28.14 -11.15
C VAL A 595 -12.29 -29.46 -11.79
N ASN A 596 -11.67 -30.57 -11.39
CA ASN A 596 -11.93 -31.90 -11.93
C ASN A 596 -11.88 -31.94 -13.48
N GLY A 597 -10.90 -31.25 -14.05
CA GLY A 597 -10.68 -31.17 -15.50
C GLY A 597 -11.56 -30.15 -16.24
N LEU A 598 -12.36 -29.35 -15.53
CA LEU A 598 -13.19 -28.29 -16.12
C LEU A 598 -12.66 -26.90 -15.72
N ASP A 599 -12.29 -26.10 -16.72
CA ASP A 599 -11.73 -24.77 -16.50
C ASP A 599 -12.76 -23.78 -15.95
N LEU A 600 -12.35 -23.03 -14.94
CA LEU A 600 -13.04 -21.83 -14.48
C LEU A 600 -12.63 -20.62 -15.32
N LYS A 601 -13.39 -19.52 -15.19
CA LYS A 601 -13.01 -18.23 -15.81
C LYS A 601 -11.61 -17.81 -15.29
N PRO A 602 -10.64 -17.53 -16.18
CA PRO A 602 -9.31 -17.10 -15.77
C PRO A 602 -9.34 -15.80 -14.95
N TRP A 603 -8.46 -15.70 -13.96
CA TRP A 603 -8.12 -14.45 -13.30
C TRP A 603 -7.01 -13.77 -14.10
N VAL A 604 -7.24 -12.53 -14.54
CA VAL A 604 -6.22 -11.76 -15.27
C VAL A 604 -5.54 -10.82 -14.28
N ILE A 605 -4.29 -11.11 -13.95
CA ILE A 605 -3.43 -10.26 -13.12
C ILE A 605 -2.93 -9.11 -13.99
N PRO A 606 -3.22 -7.85 -13.65
CA PRO A 606 -2.87 -6.73 -14.52
C PRO A 606 -1.39 -6.38 -14.44
N TYR A 607 -0.88 -5.77 -15.51
CA TYR A 607 0.53 -5.37 -15.65
C TYR A 607 1.07 -4.48 -14.53
N HIS A 608 0.21 -3.70 -13.86
CA HIS A 608 0.58 -2.74 -12.82
C HIS A 608 0.57 -3.35 -11.40
N HIS A 609 0.31 -4.66 -11.27
CA HIS A 609 0.54 -5.41 -10.03
C HIS A 609 1.79 -6.30 -10.15
N SER A 610 2.67 -5.98 -11.11
CA SER A 610 3.78 -6.84 -11.48
C SER A 610 4.98 -6.58 -10.57
N SER A 611 5.56 -7.65 -10.04
CA SER A 611 6.64 -7.59 -9.05
C SER A 611 7.68 -8.66 -9.31
N SER A 612 8.95 -8.28 -9.39
CA SER A 612 10.10 -9.20 -9.45
C SER A 612 10.57 -9.60 -8.06
N CYS A 613 9.63 -9.88 -7.16
CA CYS A 613 9.82 -10.05 -5.72
C CYS A 613 10.76 -11.21 -5.35
N GLY A 614 10.34 -12.45 -5.60
CA GLY A 614 11.03 -13.65 -5.13
C GLY A 614 12.40 -13.84 -5.79
N VAL A 615 12.58 -13.34 -7.00
CA VAL A 615 13.88 -13.31 -7.68
C VAL A 615 14.82 -12.24 -7.12
N ARG A 616 14.29 -11.32 -6.31
CA ARG A 616 14.99 -10.31 -5.52
C ARG A 616 14.80 -10.58 -4.02
N SER A 617 14.78 -11.85 -3.64
CA SER A 617 14.94 -12.29 -2.24
C SER A 617 13.89 -11.73 -1.26
N ALA A 618 12.62 -11.68 -1.70
CA ALA A 618 11.48 -11.28 -0.88
C ALA A 618 10.35 -12.32 -0.92
N VAL A 619 9.54 -12.31 0.14
CA VAL A 619 8.36 -13.19 0.34
C VAL A 619 7.09 -12.40 0.66
N ILE A 620 7.19 -11.08 0.76
CA ILE A 620 6.08 -10.14 1.00
C ILE A 620 6.26 -8.99 0.01
N CYS A 621 5.30 -8.84 -0.88
CA CYS A 621 5.30 -7.88 -1.97
C CYS A 621 3.88 -7.36 -2.22
N TYR A 622 3.63 -6.73 -3.37
CA TYR A 622 2.28 -6.30 -3.73
C TYR A 622 1.30 -7.48 -3.71
N ASN A 623 0.43 -7.49 -2.71
CA ASN A 623 -0.50 -8.58 -2.46
C ASN A 623 -1.73 -8.45 -3.33
N ILE A 624 -2.16 -9.57 -3.91
CA ILE A 624 -3.34 -9.67 -4.74
C ILE A 624 -4.13 -10.93 -4.41
N ASP A 625 -5.44 -10.88 -4.57
CA ASP A 625 -6.33 -12.01 -4.33
C ASP A 625 -7.44 -12.14 -5.38
N ASN A 626 -7.99 -13.34 -5.50
CA ASN A 626 -9.14 -13.62 -6.35
C ASN A 626 -9.99 -14.76 -5.78
N LYS A 627 -11.31 -14.63 -5.91
CA LYS A 627 -12.27 -15.67 -5.51
C LYS A 627 -12.89 -16.31 -6.75
N PHE A 628 -12.56 -17.57 -6.98
CA PHE A 628 -13.19 -18.38 -8.00
C PHE A 628 -14.48 -18.98 -7.45
N THR A 629 -15.60 -18.53 -7.97
CA THR A 629 -16.93 -19.04 -7.59
C THR A 629 -17.44 -19.98 -8.67
N PHE A 630 -17.94 -21.16 -8.27
CA PHE A 630 -18.47 -22.16 -9.21
C PHE A 630 -19.55 -23.05 -8.58
N ASP A 631 -20.29 -23.76 -9.43
CA ASP A 631 -21.32 -24.70 -8.99
C ASP A 631 -20.68 -25.96 -8.37
N THR A 632 -21.19 -26.39 -7.22
CA THR A 632 -20.74 -27.61 -6.54
C THR A 632 -20.92 -28.88 -7.37
N SER A 633 -21.68 -28.85 -8.47
CA SER A 633 -21.78 -29.95 -9.44
C SER A 633 -20.44 -30.29 -10.11
N LEU A 634 -19.47 -29.37 -10.06
CA LEU A 634 -18.10 -29.64 -10.51
C LEU A 634 -17.32 -30.51 -9.51
N LEU A 635 -17.79 -30.63 -8.27
CA LEU A 635 -17.19 -31.47 -7.23
C LEU A 635 -17.84 -32.85 -7.19
N VAL A 636 -17.07 -33.85 -6.76
CA VAL A 636 -17.50 -35.25 -6.68
C VAL A 636 -17.29 -35.83 -5.28
N GLU A 637 -18.07 -36.85 -4.94
CA GLU A 637 -17.79 -37.67 -3.76
C GLU A 637 -16.50 -38.47 -3.99
N GLY A 638 -15.58 -38.42 -3.02
CA GLY A 638 -14.23 -38.95 -3.12
C GLY A 638 -13.22 -37.89 -3.57
N LEU A 639 -12.23 -38.31 -4.35
CA LEU A 639 -11.10 -37.48 -4.76
C LEU A 639 -11.56 -36.37 -5.73
N ASN A 640 -11.21 -35.14 -5.39
CA ASN A 640 -11.30 -33.97 -6.24
C ASN A 640 -9.89 -33.45 -6.53
N GLU A 641 -9.69 -32.92 -7.73
CA GLU A 641 -8.42 -32.35 -8.18
C GLU A 641 -8.63 -30.94 -8.74
N PHE A 642 -7.89 -29.98 -8.18
CA PHE A 642 -7.80 -28.63 -8.72
C PHE A 642 -6.44 -28.46 -9.37
N THR A 643 -6.40 -28.20 -10.67
CA THR A 643 -5.16 -27.83 -11.37
C THR A 643 -5.11 -26.33 -11.50
N LEU A 644 -4.16 -25.72 -10.81
CA LEU A 644 -3.84 -24.31 -10.94
C LEU A 644 -2.77 -24.22 -12.05
N SER A 645 -2.82 -23.19 -12.92
CA SER A 645 -1.80 -23.01 -13.96
C SER A 645 -1.38 -21.57 -14.22
N LEU A 646 -0.09 -21.37 -14.48
CA LEU A 646 0.42 -20.26 -15.29
C LEU A 646 0.43 -20.67 -16.78
N PRO A 647 0.36 -19.70 -17.71
CA PRO A 647 0.46 -20.02 -19.13
C PRO A 647 1.80 -20.67 -19.43
N TYR A 648 1.83 -21.63 -20.33
CA TYR A 648 3.05 -22.32 -20.71
C TYR A 648 4.05 -21.36 -21.37
N ASN A 649 5.31 -21.37 -20.91
CA ASN A 649 6.40 -20.54 -21.46
C ASN A 649 6.06 -19.04 -21.52
N ALA A 650 5.38 -18.54 -20.50
CA ALA A 650 5.13 -17.13 -20.31
C ALA A 650 6.39 -16.43 -19.80
N ILE A 651 7.05 -15.72 -20.73
CA ILE A 651 8.29 -14.99 -20.51
C ILE A 651 8.15 -13.51 -20.93
N ASN A 652 9.09 -12.67 -20.50
CA ASN A 652 9.21 -11.27 -20.91
C ASN A 652 10.56 -10.93 -21.55
N TYR A 653 10.63 -9.78 -22.25
CA TYR A 653 11.90 -9.12 -22.48
C TYR A 653 12.46 -8.62 -21.15
N GLU A 654 13.63 -9.13 -20.76
CA GLU A 654 14.32 -8.74 -19.53
C GLU A 654 15.62 -8.03 -19.89
N SER A 655 15.71 -6.75 -19.53
CA SER A 655 16.84 -5.89 -19.88
C SER A 655 17.99 -6.00 -18.88
N ALA A 656 17.69 -6.40 -17.64
CA ALA A 656 18.66 -6.73 -16.62
C ALA A 656 19.03 -8.21 -16.71
N LEU A 657 20.13 -8.65 -16.08
CA LEU A 657 20.41 -10.09 -15.94
C LEU A 657 19.48 -10.70 -14.88
N LEU A 658 18.20 -10.87 -15.20
CA LEU A 658 17.15 -11.44 -14.33
C LEU A 658 16.36 -12.50 -15.09
N THR A 659 15.68 -13.40 -14.39
CA THR A 659 14.85 -14.42 -15.05
C THR A 659 13.74 -13.80 -15.89
N GLN A 660 13.57 -14.32 -17.11
CA GLN A 660 12.50 -13.90 -18.01
C GLN A 660 11.15 -14.52 -17.65
N SER A 661 11.10 -15.52 -16.77
CA SER A 661 9.83 -16.19 -16.44
C SER A 661 8.85 -15.24 -15.75
N THR A 662 7.58 -15.38 -16.09
CA THR A 662 6.49 -14.99 -15.20
C THR A 662 6.44 -15.96 -14.02
N LEU A 663 6.04 -15.47 -12.85
CA LEU A 663 6.03 -16.25 -11.62
C LEU A 663 4.97 -15.70 -10.66
N ARG A 664 4.64 -16.49 -9.65
CA ARG A 664 3.80 -16.06 -8.53
C ARG A 664 4.40 -16.54 -7.22
N GLU A 665 4.22 -15.76 -6.18
CA GLU A 665 4.46 -16.19 -4.81
C GLU A 665 3.15 -16.60 -4.18
N TRP A 666 3.16 -17.82 -3.66
CA TRP A 666 1.97 -18.41 -3.10
C TRP A 666 1.72 -17.78 -1.73
N LEU A 667 0.55 -17.20 -1.48
CA LEU A 667 0.18 -16.78 -0.13
C LEU A 667 -0.76 -17.81 0.48
N ARG A 668 -1.81 -18.22 -0.26
CA ARG A 668 -2.84 -19.12 0.30
C ARG A 668 -3.83 -19.68 -0.73
N SER A 669 -4.50 -20.81 -0.40
CA SER A 669 -5.83 -21.11 -0.95
C SER A 669 -6.82 -21.77 0.03
N GLU A 670 -8.12 -21.58 -0.19
CA GLU A 670 -9.23 -22.15 0.60
C GLU A 670 -10.41 -22.51 -0.28
N LEU A 671 -11.09 -23.62 0.06
CA LEU A 671 -12.40 -23.98 -0.49
C LEU A 671 -13.47 -23.85 0.59
N ALA A 672 -14.51 -23.06 0.35
CA ALA A 672 -15.68 -22.97 1.22
C ALA A 672 -16.97 -23.32 0.48
N GLU A 673 -17.90 -23.94 1.21
CA GLU A 673 -19.23 -24.31 0.70
C GLU A 673 -20.34 -23.64 1.49
N ASP A 674 -21.24 -22.94 0.80
CA ASP A 674 -22.37 -22.27 1.45
C ASP A 674 -23.39 -23.30 1.99
N GLY A 675 -23.67 -23.23 3.30
CA GLY A 675 -24.61 -24.12 3.99
C GLY A 675 -25.95 -23.44 4.22
N ARG A 676 -26.97 -23.91 3.48
CA ARG A 676 -28.30 -23.30 3.36
C ARG A 676 -28.24 -21.92 2.69
N VAL A 677 -28.33 -21.95 1.36
CA VAL A 677 -29.29 -21.08 0.72
C VAL A 677 -30.64 -21.46 1.37
N ARG A 678 -31.21 -20.59 2.21
CA ARG A 678 -32.69 -20.59 2.32
C ARG A 678 -33.10 -20.46 0.87
N GLU A 679 -33.70 -21.53 0.35
CA GLU A 679 -34.23 -21.59 -1.01
C GLU A 679 -34.83 -20.22 -1.28
N ASP A 680 -34.21 -19.53 -2.23
CA ASP A 680 -34.50 -18.15 -2.52
C ASP A 680 -36.01 -18.05 -2.79
N TYR A 681 -36.76 -17.53 -1.83
CA TYR A 681 -38.19 -17.31 -1.98
C TYR A 681 -38.44 -16.37 -3.16
N LYS A 682 -37.51 -15.43 -3.45
CA LYS A 682 -37.57 -14.56 -4.64
C LYS A 682 -37.39 -15.37 -5.92
N GLY A 683 -36.51 -16.36 -5.96
CA GLY A 683 -36.22 -17.23 -7.10
C GLY A 683 -37.36 -18.19 -7.44
N LYS A 684 -38.01 -18.78 -6.43
CA LYS A 684 -39.24 -19.57 -6.62
C LYS A 684 -40.44 -18.70 -7.00
N ILE A 685 -40.54 -17.47 -6.46
CA ILE A 685 -41.57 -16.51 -6.89
C ILE A 685 -41.30 -16.05 -8.32
N TYR A 686 -40.03 -15.82 -8.69
CA TYR A 686 -39.57 -15.42 -10.02
C TYR A 686 -39.89 -16.50 -11.07
N GLU A 687 -39.54 -17.75 -10.79
CA GLU A 687 -39.80 -18.88 -11.70
C GLU A 687 -41.30 -19.17 -11.84
N ASN A 688 -42.08 -19.05 -10.75
CA ASN A 688 -43.53 -19.27 -10.79
C ASN A 688 -44.34 -18.09 -11.36
N PHE A 689 -43.88 -16.84 -11.19
CA PHE A 689 -44.47 -15.66 -11.83
C PHE A 689 -44.21 -15.68 -13.34
N GLN A 690 -43.00 -16.04 -13.75
CA GLN A 690 -42.67 -16.25 -15.15
C GLN A 690 -43.53 -17.38 -15.76
N ASN A 691 -43.70 -18.51 -15.08
CA ASN A 691 -44.59 -19.58 -15.54
C ASN A 691 -46.08 -19.17 -15.56
N TRP A 692 -46.56 -18.38 -14.58
CA TRP A 692 -47.95 -17.90 -14.51
C TRP A 692 -48.32 -16.93 -15.65
N VAL A 693 -47.38 -16.06 -16.05
CA VAL A 693 -47.58 -15.12 -17.17
C VAL A 693 -47.43 -15.83 -18.53
N MET A 694 -46.57 -16.84 -18.62
CA MET A 694 -46.28 -17.57 -19.86
C MET A 694 -47.35 -18.61 -20.22
N ASP A 695 -47.97 -19.27 -19.23
CA ASP A 695 -48.86 -20.42 -19.50
C ASP A 695 -50.32 -20.05 -19.85
N ASP A 696 -50.79 -18.82 -19.63
CA ASP A 696 -52.20 -18.47 -19.92
C ASP A 696 -52.44 -17.02 -20.37
N LYS A 697 -51.75 -16.64 -21.46
CA LYS A 697 -51.86 -15.31 -22.13
C LYS A 697 -53.31 -14.89 -22.46
N LYS A 698 -54.26 -15.83 -22.54
CA LYS A 698 -55.69 -15.57 -22.84
C LYS A 698 -56.51 -15.05 -21.67
N LEU A 699 -56.02 -15.18 -20.43
CA LEU A 699 -56.77 -14.75 -19.24
C LEU A 699 -56.70 -13.24 -18.99
N TYR A 700 -55.76 -12.53 -19.62
CA TYR A 700 -55.43 -11.13 -19.31
C TYR A 700 -55.54 -10.18 -20.50
N ASP A 701 -55.76 -10.72 -21.70
CA ASP A 701 -55.85 -9.94 -22.93
C ASP A 701 -57.16 -9.12 -22.95
N GLY A 702 -57.03 -7.79 -22.95
CA GLY A 702 -58.17 -6.86 -22.95
C GLY A 702 -58.83 -6.58 -21.59
N LEU A 703 -58.28 -7.06 -20.46
CA LEU A 703 -58.81 -6.74 -19.14
C LEU A 703 -58.32 -5.38 -18.60
N PRO A 704 -59.15 -4.64 -17.85
CA PRO A 704 -58.70 -3.49 -17.08
C PRO A 704 -57.65 -3.91 -16.04
N ILE A 705 -56.64 -3.06 -15.83
CA ILE A 705 -55.50 -3.34 -14.94
C ILE A 705 -55.92 -3.67 -13.49
N THR A 706 -57.06 -3.15 -13.03
CA THR A 706 -57.66 -3.48 -11.73
C THR A 706 -58.06 -4.95 -11.58
N ASP A 707 -58.45 -5.61 -12.67
CA ASP A 707 -58.87 -7.01 -12.66
C ASP A 707 -57.67 -7.96 -12.73
N VAL A 708 -56.59 -7.53 -13.40
CA VAL A 708 -55.28 -8.18 -13.40
C VAL A 708 -54.66 -8.13 -11.98
N LYS A 709 -54.67 -6.95 -11.34
CA LYS A 709 -54.26 -6.76 -9.93
C LYS A 709 -55.06 -7.68 -8.99
N THR A 710 -56.36 -7.82 -9.22
CA THR A 710 -57.23 -8.68 -8.40
C THR A 710 -56.93 -10.17 -8.59
N HIS A 711 -56.61 -10.61 -9.81
CA HIS A 711 -56.24 -12.01 -10.09
C HIS A 711 -54.89 -12.39 -9.47
N PHE A 712 -53.88 -11.51 -9.61
CA PHE A 712 -52.57 -11.72 -9.02
C PHE A 712 -52.64 -11.82 -7.49
N LYS A 713 -53.41 -10.92 -6.86
CA LYS A 713 -53.63 -10.93 -5.41
C LYS A 713 -54.33 -12.21 -4.92
N LYS A 714 -55.33 -12.71 -5.67
CA LYS A 714 -55.99 -14.00 -5.38
C LYS A 714 -55.05 -15.19 -5.54
N TRP A 715 -54.13 -15.14 -6.50
CA TRP A 715 -53.11 -16.18 -6.70
C TRP A 715 -52.10 -16.21 -5.54
N LEU A 716 -51.64 -15.05 -5.07
CA LEU A 716 -50.75 -14.95 -3.90
C LEU A 716 -51.40 -15.54 -2.63
N ILE A 717 -52.68 -15.22 -2.39
CA ILE A 717 -53.46 -15.78 -1.27
C ILE A 717 -53.58 -17.31 -1.39
N LYS A 718 -53.89 -17.83 -2.58
CA LYS A 718 -54.07 -19.27 -2.83
C LYS A 718 -52.78 -20.08 -2.61
N ASN A 719 -51.62 -19.46 -2.77
CA ASN A 719 -50.31 -20.10 -2.61
C ASN A 719 -49.63 -19.74 -1.27
N GLU A 720 -50.37 -19.18 -0.31
CA GLU A 720 -49.89 -18.82 1.03
C GLU A 720 -48.76 -17.77 1.04
N LEU A 721 -48.69 -16.93 0.00
CA LEU A 721 -47.70 -15.86 -0.20
C LEU A 721 -48.25 -14.46 0.11
N ASP A 722 -49.52 -14.34 0.55
CA ASP A 722 -50.10 -13.08 1.01
C ASP A 722 -49.87 -12.88 2.52
N TYR A 723 -49.05 -11.87 2.82
CA TYR A 723 -48.69 -11.41 4.16
C TYR A 723 -49.90 -11.09 5.06
N LEU A 724 -51.03 -10.64 4.49
CA LEU A 724 -52.23 -10.35 5.27
C LEU A 724 -52.90 -11.61 5.85
N THR A 725 -52.53 -12.79 5.35
CA THR A 725 -53.13 -14.08 5.75
C THR A 725 -52.13 -15.07 6.37
N ASN A 726 -50.81 -14.79 6.34
CA ASN A 726 -49.78 -15.65 6.89
C ASN A 726 -48.76 -14.87 7.76
N PRO A 727 -48.91 -14.85 9.10
CA PRO A 727 -48.08 -14.04 10.00
C PRO A 727 -46.64 -14.55 10.21
N GLU A 728 -46.25 -15.70 9.66
CA GLU A 728 -44.86 -16.20 9.72
C GLU A 728 -43.99 -15.76 8.53
N ALA A 729 -44.55 -14.99 7.58
CA ALA A 729 -43.78 -14.35 6.50
C ALA A 729 -42.95 -13.20 7.08
N ASP A 730 -41.73 -13.52 7.50
CA ASP A 730 -40.79 -12.59 8.14
C ASP A 730 -40.32 -11.50 7.17
N TYR A 731 -40.19 -10.31 7.72
CA TYR A 731 -40.07 -9.00 7.08
C TYR A 731 -38.87 -8.85 6.11
N ASP A 732 -39.13 -8.68 4.82
CA ASP A 732 -38.34 -7.79 3.95
C ASP A 732 -39.29 -7.13 2.95
N GLY A 733 -39.57 -5.85 3.15
CA GLY A 733 -40.51 -5.04 2.34
C GLY A 733 -40.06 -4.80 0.90
N SER A 734 -39.18 -5.62 0.33
CA SER A 734 -38.51 -5.41 -0.96
C SER A 734 -39.19 -6.07 -2.16
N ILE A 735 -40.19 -6.95 -1.98
CA ILE A 735 -40.74 -7.73 -3.10
C ILE A 735 -41.51 -6.85 -4.10
N TYR A 736 -42.02 -5.69 -3.66
CA TYR A 736 -42.68 -4.69 -4.51
C TYR A 736 -41.71 -3.61 -5.05
N GLN A 737 -40.42 -3.68 -4.69
CA GLN A 737 -39.46 -2.58 -4.82
C GLN A 737 -38.32 -2.86 -5.80
N ASP A 738 -38.41 -3.89 -6.64
CA ASP A 738 -37.29 -4.31 -7.49
C ASP A 738 -37.63 -4.16 -8.98
N PRO A 739 -37.23 -3.03 -9.63
CA PRO A 739 -37.43 -2.81 -11.07
C PRO A 739 -36.80 -3.89 -11.96
N GLU A 740 -35.79 -4.62 -11.46
CA GLU A 740 -35.17 -5.76 -12.15
C GLU A 740 -36.18 -6.88 -12.48
N ILE A 741 -37.27 -7.02 -11.71
CA ILE A 741 -38.32 -8.03 -11.94
C ILE A 741 -39.04 -7.79 -13.28
N LEU A 742 -39.24 -6.52 -13.66
CA LEU A 742 -39.89 -6.12 -14.90
C LEU A 742 -38.95 -6.24 -16.10
N GLU A 743 -37.68 -5.93 -15.87
CA GLU A 743 -36.61 -5.93 -16.87
C GLU A 743 -36.25 -7.34 -17.36
N ARG A 744 -36.29 -8.34 -16.46
CA ARG A 744 -35.97 -9.74 -16.78
C ARG A 744 -37.17 -10.58 -17.26
N SER A 745 -38.36 -9.98 -17.39
CA SER A 745 -39.52 -10.65 -17.97
C SER A 745 -39.41 -10.70 -19.51
N HIS A 746 -39.83 -11.80 -20.14
CA HIS A 746 -39.88 -11.93 -21.61
C HIS A 746 -40.96 -11.05 -22.28
N LEU A 747 -41.37 -9.93 -21.66
CA LEU A 747 -42.29 -8.93 -22.21
C LEU A 747 -41.73 -8.15 -23.43
N GLN A 748 -40.60 -8.57 -24.00
CA GLN A 748 -39.99 -7.96 -25.18
C GLN A 748 -40.89 -7.96 -26.44
N GLU A 749 -42.04 -8.64 -26.42
CA GLU A 749 -43.01 -8.62 -27.53
C GLU A 749 -44.16 -7.62 -27.36
N ASP A 750 -44.34 -7.00 -26.19
CA ASP A 750 -45.36 -5.95 -25.97
C ASP A 750 -44.78 -4.80 -25.15
N GLU A 751 -44.07 -3.90 -25.86
CA GLU A 751 -43.47 -2.69 -25.30
C GLU A 751 -44.48 -1.83 -24.54
N ARG A 752 -45.77 -1.87 -24.91
CA ARG A 752 -46.80 -1.03 -24.31
C ARG A 752 -47.21 -1.54 -22.93
N LEU A 753 -47.30 -2.86 -22.76
CA LEU A 753 -47.55 -3.49 -21.46
C LEU A 753 -46.33 -3.35 -20.53
N LYS A 754 -45.12 -3.49 -21.07
CA LYS A 754 -43.86 -3.25 -20.33
C LYS A 754 -43.81 -1.81 -19.79
N LEU A 755 -44.11 -0.82 -20.64
CA LEU A 755 -44.13 0.60 -20.27
C LEU A 755 -45.18 0.89 -19.17
N GLN A 756 -46.39 0.32 -19.28
CA GLN A 756 -47.47 0.53 -18.30
C GLN A 756 -47.14 -0.06 -16.92
N LEU A 757 -46.48 -1.22 -16.86
CA LEU A 757 -46.09 -1.83 -15.60
C LEU A 757 -44.93 -1.08 -14.92
N ILE A 758 -43.96 -0.57 -15.68
CA ILE A 758 -42.90 0.30 -15.16
C ILE A 758 -43.48 1.61 -14.61
N MET A 759 -44.43 2.22 -15.33
CA MET A 759 -45.12 3.43 -14.86
C MET A 759 -45.89 3.19 -13.56
N GLU A 760 -46.66 2.11 -13.46
CA GLU A 760 -47.43 1.78 -12.25
C GLU A 760 -46.52 1.47 -11.04
N SER A 761 -45.40 0.77 -11.24
CA SER A 761 -44.38 0.57 -10.20
C SER A 761 -43.76 1.88 -9.73
N TYR A 762 -43.51 2.82 -10.65
CA TYR A 762 -42.98 4.15 -10.34
C TYR A 762 -43.97 5.02 -9.53
N TRP A 763 -45.27 4.94 -9.82
CA TRP A 763 -46.31 5.69 -9.11
C TRP A 763 -46.57 5.21 -7.67
N ASP A 764 -46.45 3.91 -7.38
CA ASP A 764 -46.66 3.37 -6.03
C ASP A 764 -45.44 3.65 -5.12
N ILE A 765 -44.23 3.64 -5.69
CA ILE A 765 -42.96 3.84 -4.97
C ILE A 765 -42.67 5.34 -4.66
N SER A 766 -43.06 6.25 -5.55
CA SER A 766 -42.76 7.69 -5.43
C SER A 766 -43.48 8.43 -4.29
N THR A 767 -44.45 7.80 -3.63
CA THR A 767 -45.09 8.40 -2.45
C THR A 767 -44.29 8.22 -1.15
N ARG A 768 -43.16 7.47 -1.15
CA ARG A 768 -42.55 7.04 0.12
C ARG A 768 -41.02 7.02 0.30
N ILE A 769 -40.12 7.25 -0.67
CA ILE A 769 -38.66 7.55 -0.49
C ILE A 769 -37.91 7.65 -1.85
N CYS A 770 -36.77 8.38 -1.91
CA CYS A 770 -35.86 8.58 -3.06
C CYS A 770 -35.24 7.28 -3.65
N ILE A 771 -35.10 7.25 -4.99
CA ILE A 771 -34.49 6.17 -5.78
C ILE A 771 -33.16 6.66 -6.40
N VAL A 772 -32.15 5.78 -6.47
CA VAL A 772 -30.96 5.94 -7.34
C VAL A 772 -31.24 5.17 -8.62
N VAL A 773 -31.24 5.86 -9.76
CA VAL A 773 -31.59 5.31 -11.09
C VAL A 773 -30.32 5.31 -11.94
N ASP A 774 -30.05 4.23 -12.69
CA ASP A 774 -28.93 4.19 -13.63
C ASP A 774 -29.24 4.90 -14.96
N GLU A 775 -28.20 5.04 -15.79
CA GLU A 775 -28.21 5.81 -17.04
C GLU A 775 -29.10 5.22 -18.16
N GLU A 776 -29.40 3.92 -18.17
CA GLU A 776 -30.29 3.29 -19.17
C GLU A 776 -31.77 3.45 -18.81
N VAL A 777 -32.11 3.35 -17.52
CA VAL A 777 -33.46 3.62 -17.02
C VAL A 777 -33.79 5.12 -17.17
N LEU A 778 -32.80 5.99 -17.01
CA LEU A 778 -32.91 7.43 -17.27
C LEU A 778 -33.31 7.72 -18.73
N LYS A 779 -32.66 7.07 -19.71
CA LYS A 779 -32.99 7.19 -21.14
C LYS A 779 -34.41 6.77 -21.48
N SER A 780 -34.92 5.77 -20.77
CA SER A 780 -36.28 5.23 -20.96
C SER A 780 -37.38 6.13 -20.35
N LEU A 781 -37.02 6.98 -19.39
CA LEU A 781 -37.91 7.92 -18.70
C LEU A 781 -37.96 9.31 -19.36
N ILE A 782 -36.98 9.68 -20.18
CA ILE A 782 -36.84 10.99 -20.84
C ILE A 782 -37.91 11.24 -21.91
N ASP A 783 -38.50 10.19 -22.50
CA ASP A 783 -39.53 10.31 -23.56
C ASP A 783 -40.99 10.46 -23.04
N ILE A 784 -41.18 10.72 -21.74
CA ILE A 784 -42.50 10.79 -21.11
C ILE A 784 -43.02 12.25 -21.01
N PRO A 785 -44.15 12.61 -21.65
CA PRO A 785 -44.81 13.88 -21.38
C PRO A 785 -45.45 13.86 -20.00
N CYS A 786 -44.95 14.68 -19.07
CA CYS A 786 -45.43 14.81 -17.69
C CYS A 786 -46.83 15.47 -17.63
N PRO A 787 -47.88 14.79 -17.13
CA PRO A 787 -49.12 15.43 -16.70
C PRO A 787 -49.00 15.78 -15.21
N THR A 788 -48.99 17.07 -14.91
CA THR A 788 -48.81 17.60 -13.56
C THR A 788 -50.04 17.36 -12.67
N TYR A 789 -49.85 16.58 -11.60
CA TYR A 789 -50.56 16.75 -10.33
C TYR A 789 -49.58 16.55 -9.18
N GLY A 790 -49.60 17.50 -8.24
CA GLY A 790 -48.48 17.82 -7.36
C GLY A 790 -47.96 16.68 -6.48
N ASN A 791 -46.64 16.58 -6.36
CA ASN A 791 -45.89 16.95 -5.15
C ASN A 791 -44.38 16.76 -5.39
N THR A 792 -43.60 17.78 -4.99
CA THR A 792 -42.14 17.81 -4.71
C THR A 792 -41.19 17.00 -5.62
N VAL A 793 -40.54 17.71 -6.55
CA VAL A 793 -39.30 17.28 -7.23
C VAL A 793 -38.12 18.04 -6.61
N PRO A 794 -37.12 17.37 -6.00
CA PRO A 794 -35.90 18.01 -5.52
C PRO A 794 -35.02 18.58 -6.65
N ALA A 795 -34.52 19.80 -6.45
CA ALA A 795 -33.85 20.67 -7.45
C ALA A 795 -32.57 20.12 -8.12
N VAL A 796 -32.06 18.94 -7.72
CA VAL A 796 -30.92 18.29 -8.39
C VAL A 796 -31.27 17.85 -9.81
N TRP A 797 -32.55 17.61 -10.09
CA TRP A 797 -33.03 17.14 -11.40
C TRP A 797 -33.23 18.26 -12.44
N LEU A 798 -33.35 19.52 -12.04
CA LEU A 798 -33.60 20.61 -13.01
C LEU A 798 -32.33 20.99 -13.80
N LYS A 799 -31.14 20.89 -13.18
CA LYS A 799 -29.87 21.23 -13.82
C LYS A 799 -29.48 20.22 -14.91
N ILE A 800 -29.70 18.93 -14.66
CA ILE A 800 -29.37 17.85 -15.60
C ILE A 800 -30.32 17.84 -16.80
N ILE A 801 -31.60 18.16 -16.58
CA ILE A 801 -32.60 18.29 -17.67
C ILE A 801 -32.28 19.50 -18.58
N LEU A 802 -31.68 20.57 -18.05
CA LEU A 802 -31.34 21.77 -18.81
C LEU A 802 -29.99 21.69 -19.56
N GLU A 803 -29.04 20.90 -19.06
CA GLU A 803 -27.69 20.77 -19.66
C GLU A 803 -27.60 19.70 -20.76
N GLU A 804 -28.48 18.69 -20.77
CA GLU A 804 -28.39 17.52 -21.69
C GLU A 804 -29.45 17.49 -22.80
N HIS A 805 -30.39 18.44 -22.86
CA HIS A 805 -31.46 18.42 -23.88
C HIS A 805 -31.07 19.24 -25.14
N PRO A 806 -31.14 18.67 -26.37
CA PRO A 806 -30.72 19.34 -27.61
C PRO A 806 -31.65 20.48 -28.11
N TYR A 807 -32.54 20.98 -27.26
CA TYR A 807 -33.47 22.09 -27.54
C TYR A 807 -33.37 23.24 -26.54
N SER A 808 -32.26 23.37 -25.81
CA SER A 808 -32.04 24.43 -24.81
C SER A 808 -32.04 25.86 -25.39
N ASP A 809 -32.00 26.03 -26.71
CA ASP A 809 -32.06 27.34 -27.37
C ASP A 809 -33.48 27.86 -27.68
N GLU A 810 -34.54 27.07 -27.49
CA GLU A 810 -35.92 27.57 -27.72
C GLU A 810 -36.88 27.23 -26.58
N GLY A 811 -37.01 28.16 -25.64
CA GLY A 811 -38.33 28.55 -25.11
C GLY A 811 -38.98 27.68 -24.04
N PHE A 812 -38.23 26.96 -23.20
CA PHE A 812 -38.85 26.19 -22.09
C PHE A 812 -39.06 26.98 -20.78
N VAL A 813 -38.66 28.26 -20.72
CA VAL A 813 -38.71 29.06 -19.48
C VAL A 813 -39.76 30.17 -19.57
N GLU A 814 -41.00 29.80 -19.84
CA GLU A 814 -42.17 30.56 -19.36
C GLU A 814 -42.92 29.70 -18.32
N LEU A 815 -42.24 29.36 -17.22
CA LEU A 815 -42.90 28.76 -16.06
C LEU A 815 -43.28 29.84 -15.04
N ASN A 816 -44.48 30.36 -15.27
CA ASN A 816 -45.52 30.66 -14.29
C ASN A 816 -45.10 31.24 -12.92
N THR A 817 -45.53 32.48 -12.68
CA THR A 817 -45.43 33.29 -11.45
C THR A 817 -46.07 32.68 -10.19
N TRP A 818 -46.52 31.43 -10.22
CA TRP A 818 -47.07 30.72 -9.06
C TRP A 818 -45.97 30.16 -8.14
N TYR A 819 -44.77 29.89 -8.67
CA TYR A 819 -43.69 29.26 -7.89
C TYR A 819 -43.10 30.16 -6.79
N ASN A 820 -43.24 31.49 -6.91
CA ASN A 820 -42.76 32.45 -5.90
C ASN A 820 -43.67 32.55 -4.65
N GLY A 821 -44.75 31.78 -4.57
CA GLY A 821 -45.75 31.93 -3.51
C GLY A 821 -45.54 31.11 -2.24
N TRP A 822 -44.68 30.08 -2.26
CA TRP A 822 -44.62 29.08 -1.18
C TRP A 822 -43.21 28.73 -0.68
N GLY A 823 -42.28 29.65 -0.87
CA GLY A 823 -40.98 29.75 -0.20
C GLY A 823 -40.37 31.11 -0.53
N GLN A 824 -40.01 31.92 0.46
CA GLN A 824 -39.47 33.27 0.27
C GLN A 824 -38.02 33.21 -0.19
N TRP A 825 -37.79 33.09 -1.50
CA TRP A 825 -36.45 33.03 -2.09
C TRP A 825 -36.29 34.25 -3.01
N ASP A 826 -35.30 35.11 -2.72
CA ASP A 826 -34.96 36.29 -3.53
C ASP A 826 -33.69 36.03 -4.35
N ILE A 827 -33.67 36.45 -5.62
CA ILE A 827 -32.51 36.34 -6.52
C ILE A 827 -31.74 37.65 -6.45
N ARG A 828 -30.45 37.61 -6.06
CA ARG A 828 -29.61 38.82 -5.96
C ARG A 828 -28.28 38.67 -6.69
N ASN A 829 -27.82 39.76 -7.31
CA ASN A 829 -26.47 39.83 -7.89
C ASN A 829 -25.40 40.11 -6.81
N GLY A 830 -24.12 40.04 -7.16
CA GLY A 830 -22.98 40.27 -6.25
C GLY A 830 -22.91 41.66 -5.58
N LEU A 831 -23.89 42.54 -5.88
CA LEU A 831 -24.11 43.84 -5.25
C LEU A 831 -25.39 43.90 -4.38
N ALA A 832 -26.00 42.74 -4.10
CA ALA A 832 -27.21 42.53 -3.30
C ALA A 832 -28.49 43.20 -3.84
N GLN A 833 -28.55 43.47 -5.15
CA GLN A 833 -29.76 43.99 -5.81
C GLN A 833 -30.70 42.85 -6.21
N ALA A 834 -31.98 42.99 -5.89
CA ALA A 834 -33.00 41.98 -6.16
C ALA A 834 -33.48 42.02 -7.62
N HIS A 835 -33.57 40.85 -8.25
CA HIS A 835 -33.97 40.67 -9.64
C HIS A 835 -35.17 39.74 -9.76
N SER A 836 -36.03 40.01 -10.74
CA SER A 836 -37.24 39.21 -11.01
C SER A 836 -36.95 37.86 -11.64
N SER A 837 -35.78 37.70 -12.26
CA SER A 837 -35.34 36.47 -12.92
C SER A 837 -33.81 36.39 -12.99
N ILE A 838 -33.27 35.20 -13.23
CA ILE A 838 -31.83 34.97 -13.45
C ILE A 838 -31.32 35.70 -14.70
N GLN A 839 -32.17 35.87 -15.71
CA GLN A 839 -31.78 36.51 -16.98
C GLN A 839 -31.64 38.03 -16.86
N ASP A 840 -32.31 38.64 -15.89
CA ASP A 840 -32.21 40.07 -15.60
C ASP A 840 -30.98 40.42 -14.73
N ALA A 841 -30.35 39.42 -14.12
CA ALA A 841 -29.13 39.58 -13.34
C ALA A 841 -27.91 39.54 -14.28
N ASP A 842 -27.12 40.63 -14.34
CA ASP A 842 -25.91 40.71 -15.16
C ASP A 842 -24.86 39.69 -14.67
N LEU A 843 -24.62 38.64 -15.46
CA LEU A 843 -23.90 37.41 -15.08
C LEU A 843 -22.37 37.60 -14.93
N SER A 844 -21.85 38.82 -15.07
CA SER A 844 -20.41 39.07 -14.95
C SER A 844 -19.90 39.15 -13.50
N ASP A 845 -20.79 39.27 -12.52
CA ASP A 845 -20.48 39.23 -11.09
C ASP A 845 -21.31 38.11 -10.43
N SER A 846 -20.73 37.41 -9.44
CA SER A 846 -21.30 36.21 -8.80
C SER A 846 -22.76 36.39 -8.34
N ILE A 847 -23.55 35.32 -8.43
CA ILE A 847 -24.98 35.32 -8.04
C ILE A 847 -25.14 34.61 -6.69
N ALA A 848 -25.92 35.22 -5.79
CA ALA A 848 -26.28 34.64 -4.51
C ALA A 848 -27.79 34.41 -4.41
N PHE A 849 -28.17 33.22 -3.99
CA PHE A 849 -29.53 32.90 -3.59
C PHE A 849 -29.61 32.96 -2.07
N GLU A 850 -30.51 33.80 -1.56
CA GLU A 850 -30.67 34.02 -0.13
C GLU A 850 -32.02 33.49 0.36
N GLU A 851 -31.97 32.78 1.49
CA GLU A 851 -33.13 32.41 2.29
C GLU A 851 -33.01 33.19 3.61
N ASP A 852 -34.00 34.02 3.94
CA ASP A 852 -34.00 34.89 5.13
C ASP A 852 -32.76 35.79 5.29
N GLU A 853 -32.33 36.46 4.21
CA GLU A 853 -31.18 37.40 4.16
C GLU A 853 -29.84 36.76 4.58
N GLN A 854 -29.69 35.44 4.41
CA GLN A 854 -28.44 34.71 4.56
C GLN A 854 -28.10 33.98 3.25
N PRO A 855 -26.83 34.03 2.78
CA PRO A 855 -26.43 33.37 1.56
C PRO A 855 -26.54 31.85 1.73
N TYR A 856 -27.41 31.23 0.93
CA TYR A 856 -27.64 29.78 0.94
C TYR A 856 -26.74 29.09 -0.10
N ILE A 857 -26.54 29.70 -1.27
CA ILE A 857 -25.60 29.27 -2.31
C ILE A 857 -25.02 30.50 -3.02
N GLU A 858 -23.69 30.55 -3.17
CA GLU A 858 -22.95 31.53 -3.98
C GLU A 858 -22.39 30.78 -5.22
N ILE A 859 -22.73 31.23 -6.43
CA ILE A 859 -22.32 30.61 -7.71
C ILE A 859 -21.31 31.51 -8.43
#